data_AF-A0A524B5V3-F1
#
_entry.id   AF-A0A524B5V3-F1
#
_cell.length_a   1.000
_cell.length_b   1.000
_cell.length_c   1.000
_cell.angle_alpha   90.00
_cell.angle_beta   90.00
_cell.angle_gamma   90.00
#
_symmetry.space_group_name_H-M   'P 1'
#
loop_
_entity.id
_entity.type
_entity.pdbx_description
1 polymer ?
#
loop_
_entity_poly.entity_id
_entity_poly.type
_entity_poly.pdbx_seq_one_letter_code
_entity_poly.pdbx_strand_id
1 'polypeptide(L)'
;MKKSALFLVVVGAVLGGAIASPSGPIVRASAAPAAQLLVGQGASKSSRWLAIYSGLSNNSATAPRVSLTQRPRRSCSIKGEIVTFTSGSCDVRLTIGRSSRTVRVTTRSWLPRSTVDRPGPNILDIKPIYVTFKDGADDRHDVNGLIAQMISSSVDWMAEQNPGFTIRVDTFQGLPDIQHVQLPVTQAEFLANWTTTYGPMARYLAEAGLAVNLSAQEPPVGNHTGYDKSNRIFVGIVESPTGLKPGFLGGHTTPGCDINVNVNIVLWYARDTSNRACSNKHGGFRYGGPLDMNWDTEVVRNLVAPGVLRSNADCDSIWNGYFSLPTPQQDNERAGVKDPITYKYVGPPRPPWKMDATGAFYFRIRQGPRVNSPCWDLAFSPFWTRLANTTEVDDRVAGRVFADRPDDSTSSQVHVYYVLARDSVDRRSDVDGSIARALDAGNRWLMANGGKSIRYDTFQGNVDVTFVRLDQTEAELWMEPDDPTKKCRLRPCPFLPTIVSLLRSRGLAPTSDISVVLYGGQTTPASRPEWPGCGYAGGRERALVYPLGQISVLTGQQECMGPESVATSPQSFNALGLSVIHEIFHVLGAVGASPGSDSNGSFAGHIANDPTDLMGGSVGVVRLDPGRDDYWGHGRSDIVDVSKSVFLSPSDPNSVFPPGWSD
;
A
#
# COMPACT_ATOMS: atom_id res chain seq x y z
N MET A 1 5.23 -19.00 58.94
CA MET A 1 6.16 -19.94 59.60
C MET A 1 7.32 -20.22 58.64
N LYS A 2 8.56 -20.01 59.14
CA LYS A 2 9.91 -20.40 58.64
C LYS A 2 10.17 -20.34 57.11
N LYS A 3 10.82 -19.28 56.60
CA LYS A 3 12.29 -18.97 56.61
C LYS A 3 13.16 -20.05 55.94
N SER A 4 13.81 -19.65 54.84
CA SER A 4 15.28 -19.62 54.74
C SER A 4 15.71 -18.53 53.75
N ALA A 5 16.69 -17.74 54.18
CA ALA A 5 17.32 -16.62 53.51
C ALA A 5 18.81 -16.93 53.28
N LEU A 6 19.46 -16.15 52.40
CA LEU A 6 20.86 -15.66 52.39
C LEU A 6 21.32 -15.51 50.92
N PHE A 7 22.03 -14.46 50.48
CA PHE A 7 22.79 -13.41 51.16
C PHE A 7 22.80 -12.11 50.31
N LEU A 8 22.88 -11.00 51.02
CA LEU A 8 23.07 -9.62 50.58
C LEU A 8 24.58 -9.31 50.44
N VAL A 9 25.00 -8.54 49.42
CA VAL A 9 26.04 -7.51 49.56
C VAL A 9 25.73 -6.32 48.63
N VAL A 10 25.54 -5.15 49.24
CA VAL A 10 25.54 -3.82 48.63
C VAL A 10 26.94 -3.22 48.82
N VAL A 11 27.41 -2.40 47.87
CA VAL A 11 28.26 -1.18 47.95
C VAL A 11 28.82 -1.00 46.52
N GLY A 12 28.87 0.16 45.86
CA GLY A 12 28.61 1.56 46.17
C GLY A 12 29.00 2.38 44.93
N ALA A 13 28.35 3.53 44.71
CA ALA A 13 28.63 4.43 43.60
C ALA A 13 29.94 5.21 43.83
N VAL A 14 30.74 5.41 42.77
CA VAL A 14 31.68 6.53 42.65
C VAL A 14 31.71 7.01 41.20
N LEU A 15 31.52 8.32 41.04
CA LEU A 15 31.65 9.13 39.81
C LEU A 15 33.12 9.25 39.37
N GLY A 16 33.36 9.29 38.06
CA GLY A 16 34.63 9.73 37.47
C GLY A 16 34.63 9.58 35.96
N GLY A 17 34.57 10.70 35.22
CA GLY A 17 34.63 10.72 33.76
C GLY A 17 36.07 10.76 33.20
N ALA A 18 36.24 10.24 31.98
CA ALA A 18 37.00 10.84 30.86
C ALA A 18 37.25 9.81 29.72
N ILE A 19 36.67 10.12 28.54
CA ILE A 19 37.16 10.06 27.15
C ILE A 19 38.24 9.01 26.73
N ALA A 20 37.89 8.22 25.69
CA ALA A 20 38.68 7.80 24.50
C ALA A 20 38.68 6.28 24.17
N SER A 21 38.10 5.96 23.00
CA SER A 21 38.05 4.73 22.19
C SER A 21 39.40 4.04 21.84
N PRO A 22 39.44 2.96 21.01
CA PRO A 22 38.55 1.80 20.85
C PRO A 22 39.32 0.45 20.77
N SER A 23 38.81 -0.63 21.35
CA SER A 23 39.01 -2.01 20.85
C SER A 23 38.25 -3.01 21.72
N GLY A 24 37.04 -3.39 21.27
CA GLY A 24 36.21 -4.41 21.90
C GLY A 24 35.69 -5.40 20.85
N PRO A 25 35.43 -6.66 21.23
CA PRO A 25 35.56 -7.82 20.35
C PRO A 25 34.41 -7.94 19.35
N ILE A 26 34.75 -8.47 18.18
CA ILE A 26 33.82 -8.94 17.16
C ILE A 26 32.84 -9.92 17.84
N VAL A 27 31.62 -9.45 18.07
CA VAL A 27 30.48 -10.29 18.44
C VAL A 27 30.26 -11.23 17.25
N ARG A 28 30.61 -12.52 17.42
CA ARG A 28 30.20 -13.57 16.48
C ARG A 28 28.67 -13.55 16.43
N ALA A 29 28.13 -13.16 15.29
CA ALA A 29 26.71 -13.22 15.00
C ALA A 29 26.17 -14.61 15.37
N SER A 30 25.30 -14.68 16.38
CA SER A 30 24.46 -15.86 16.58
C SER A 30 23.70 -16.13 15.29
N ALA A 31 23.68 -17.38 14.82
CA ALA A 31 22.95 -17.76 13.63
C ALA A 31 21.50 -17.25 13.72
N ALA A 32 21.14 -16.33 12.82
CA ALA A 32 19.76 -15.86 12.72
C ALA A 32 18.81 -17.06 12.63
N PRO A 33 17.63 -17.02 13.28
CA PRO A 33 16.66 -18.11 13.21
C PRO A 33 16.37 -18.46 11.74
N ALA A 34 16.20 -19.76 11.45
CA ALA A 34 15.86 -20.21 10.10
C ALA A 34 14.54 -19.55 9.67
N ALA A 35 14.54 -18.93 8.48
CA ALA A 35 13.32 -18.39 7.91
C ALA A 35 12.28 -19.53 7.79
N GLN A 36 11.09 -19.34 8.36
CA GLN A 36 10.01 -20.32 8.33
C GLN A 36 9.05 -20.00 7.18
N LEU A 37 9.10 -20.82 6.13
CA LEU A 37 8.21 -20.71 4.99
C LEU A 37 7.05 -21.71 5.13
N LEU A 38 5.84 -21.25 4.85
CA LEU A 38 4.66 -22.10 4.74
C LEU A 38 4.27 -22.27 3.27
N VAL A 39 3.99 -23.50 2.85
CA VAL A 39 3.53 -23.80 1.48
C VAL A 39 2.41 -24.84 1.49
N GLY A 40 1.60 -24.88 0.44
CA GLY A 40 0.62 -25.94 0.25
C GLY A 40 1.26 -27.28 -0.14
N GLN A 41 0.60 -28.39 0.18
CA GLN A 41 1.00 -29.73 -0.26
C GLN A 41 1.01 -29.83 -1.79
N GLY A 42 2.11 -30.32 -2.35
CA GLY A 42 2.34 -30.40 -3.80
C GLY A 42 2.91 -29.13 -4.42
N ALA A 43 3.05 -28.04 -3.66
CA ALA A 43 3.68 -26.81 -4.15
C ALA A 43 5.16 -27.02 -4.49
N SER A 44 5.69 -26.15 -5.35
CA SER A 44 7.11 -26.12 -5.70
C SER A 44 7.65 -24.71 -5.59
N LYS A 45 8.93 -24.57 -5.23
CA LYS A 45 9.67 -23.30 -5.21
C LYS A 45 11.02 -23.50 -5.88
N SER A 46 11.51 -22.49 -6.59
CA SER A 46 12.88 -22.52 -7.10
C SER A 46 13.90 -22.22 -6.00
N SER A 47 15.13 -22.68 -6.19
CA SER A 47 16.28 -22.36 -5.35
C SER A 47 16.56 -20.86 -5.31
N ARG A 48 16.32 -20.14 -6.42
CA ARG A 48 16.45 -18.67 -6.53
C ARG A 48 15.43 -17.95 -5.66
N TRP A 49 14.16 -18.34 -5.77
CA TRP A 49 13.11 -17.77 -4.94
C TRP A 49 13.37 -18.02 -3.45
N LEU A 50 13.73 -19.25 -3.08
CA LEU A 50 14.06 -19.58 -1.70
C LEU A 50 15.26 -18.78 -1.18
N ALA A 51 16.24 -18.46 -2.04
CA ALA A 51 17.37 -17.63 -1.67
C ALA A 51 16.94 -16.19 -1.41
N ILE A 52 16.13 -15.61 -2.29
CA ILE A 52 15.50 -14.29 -2.13
C ILE A 52 14.72 -14.25 -0.81
N TYR A 53 13.85 -15.23 -0.58
CA TYR A 53 13.05 -15.36 0.64
C TYR A 53 13.93 -15.41 1.90
N SER A 54 15.02 -16.17 1.86
CA SER A 54 15.95 -16.34 2.99
C SER A 54 16.92 -15.17 3.23
N GLY A 55 16.94 -14.16 2.35
CA GLY A 55 17.93 -13.08 2.40
C GLY A 55 19.35 -13.48 2.01
N LEU A 56 19.48 -14.60 1.31
CA LEU A 56 20.72 -14.98 0.66
C LEU A 56 20.77 -14.24 -0.68
N SER A 57 21.41 -13.06 -0.71
CA SER A 57 21.47 -12.11 -1.84
C SER A 57 21.55 -12.79 -3.22
N ASN A 58 20.58 -12.46 -4.09
CA ASN A 58 20.44 -13.05 -5.43
C ASN A 58 20.69 -12.04 -6.56
N ASN A 59 21.57 -11.06 -6.37
CA ASN A 59 22.05 -10.21 -7.49
C ASN A 59 23.03 -10.95 -8.42
N SER A 60 23.27 -12.25 -8.20
CA SER A 60 24.17 -13.06 -9.02
C SER A 60 23.42 -13.70 -10.18
N ALA A 61 24.02 -13.70 -11.37
CA ALA A 61 23.54 -14.48 -12.52
C ALA A 61 23.56 -16.01 -12.27
N THR A 62 24.20 -16.46 -11.17
CA THR A 62 24.36 -17.88 -10.85
C THR A 62 23.26 -18.35 -9.91
N ALA A 63 22.57 -19.42 -10.28
CA ALA A 63 21.54 -20.01 -9.42
C ALA A 63 22.13 -20.57 -8.11
N PRO A 64 21.42 -20.43 -6.98
CA PRO A 64 21.85 -21.00 -5.71
C PRO A 64 21.95 -22.52 -5.78
N ARG A 65 23.01 -23.09 -5.20
CA ARG A 65 23.06 -24.55 -4.98
C ARG A 65 22.09 -24.91 -3.87
N VAL A 66 21.22 -25.87 -4.12
CA VAL A 66 20.20 -26.33 -3.17
C VAL A 66 20.49 -27.75 -2.69
N SER A 67 20.32 -27.96 -1.38
CA SER A 67 20.48 -29.27 -0.74
C SER A 67 19.52 -29.42 0.44
N LEU A 68 19.19 -30.64 0.82
CA LEU A 68 18.34 -30.94 1.99
C LEU A 68 19.23 -31.28 3.19
N THR A 69 19.04 -30.59 4.32
CA THR A 69 19.89 -30.76 5.52
C THR A 69 19.46 -31.90 6.42
N GLN A 70 18.16 -32.25 6.42
CA GLN A 70 17.61 -33.40 7.15
C GLN A 70 16.70 -34.19 6.22
N ARG A 71 16.91 -35.52 6.14
CA ARG A 71 16.06 -36.42 5.36
C ARG A 71 14.85 -36.79 6.22
N PRO A 72 13.64 -36.54 5.72
CA PRO A 72 13.02 -37.59 4.94
C PRO A 72 12.89 -37.17 3.49
N ARG A 73 13.41 -38.00 2.56
CA ARG A 73 13.11 -37.90 1.12
C ARG A 73 11.60 -37.93 0.79
N ARG A 74 10.74 -38.21 1.78
CA ARG A 74 9.28 -38.22 1.69
C ARG A 74 8.63 -36.84 1.83
N SER A 75 9.34 -35.86 2.37
CA SER A 75 8.77 -34.53 2.65
C SER A 75 9.00 -33.52 1.54
N CYS A 76 10.15 -33.62 0.86
CA CYS A 76 10.45 -32.81 -0.31
C CYS A 76 11.47 -33.49 -1.23
N SER A 77 11.50 -33.05 -2.49
CA SER A 77 12.42 -33.53 -3.52
C SER A 77 13.02 -32.38 -4.31
N ILE A 78 14.25 -32.56 -4.79
CA ILE A 78 14.95 -31.58 -5.64
C ILE A 78 15.06 -32.15 -7.05
N LYS A 79 14.67 -31.36 -8.05
CA LYS A 79 14.92 -31.63 -9.48
C LYS A 79 15.46 -30.37 -10.14
N GLY A 80 16.74 -30.36 -10.48
CA GLY A 80 17.42 -29.16 -10.97
C GLY A 80 17.39 -28.04 -9.93
N GLU A 81 16.87 -26.87 -10.31
CA GLU A 81 16.70 -25.72 -9.41
C GLU A 81 15.40 -25.78 -8.60
N ILE A 82 14.52 -26.77 -8.82
CA ILE A 82 13.18 -26.81 -8.22
C ILE A 82 13.12 -27.74 -7.03
N VAL A 83 12.54 -27.24 -5.94
CA VAL A 83 12.19 -28.00 -4.73
C VAL A 83 10.68 -28.19 -4.71
N THR A 84 10.23 -29.44 -4.70
CA THR A 84 8.82 -29.80 -4.58
C THR A 84 8.55 -30.30 -3.17
N PHE A 85 7.44 -29.87 -2.58
CA PHE A 85 7.08 -30.16 -1.19
C PHE A 85 5.86 -31.07 -1.14
N THR A 86 5.97 -32.21 -0.45
CA THR A 86 4.94 -33.25 -0.41
C THR A 86 4.17 -33.22 0.89
N SER A 87 4.83 -33.45 2.04
CA SER A 87 4.18 -33.46 3.36
C SER A 87 5.18 -33.28 4.52
N GLY A 88 4.76 -32.67 5.61
CA GLY A 88 5.61 -32.36 6.76
C GLY A 88 6.50 -31.13 6.55
N SER A 89 7.65 -31.11 7.21
CA SER A 89 8.62 -30.01 7.14
C SER A 89 9.96 -30.48 6.59
N CYS A 90 10.68 -29.59 5.93
CA CYS A 90 12.04 -29.83 5.46
C CYS A 90 12.92 -28.60 5.59
N ASP A 91 14.18 -28.83 5.96
CA ASP A 91 15.18 -27.77 6.08
C ASP A 91 16.03 -27.74 4.79
N VAL A 92 15.77 -26.73 3.96
CA VAL A 92 16.41 -26.51 2.66
C VAL A 92 17.61 -25.59 2.84
N ARG A 93 18.80 -26.09 2.55
CA ARG A 93 20.04 -25.29 2.57
C ARG A 93 20.37 -24.78 1.18
N LEU A 94 20.58 -23.48 1.13
CA LEU A 94 20.90 -22.71 -0.05
C LEU A 94 22.32 -22.16 0.09
N THR A 95 23.11 -22.27 -0.96
CA THR A 95 24.50 -21.81 -0.97
C THR A 95 24.78 -20.98 -2.21
N ILE A 96 25.33 -19.78 -2.00
CA ILE A 96 25.82 -18.87 -3.04
C ILE A 96 27.24 -18.45 -2.68
N GLY A 97 28.23 -18.86 -3.49
CA GLY A 97 29.64 -18.65 -3.17
C GLY A 97 30.01 -19.29 -1.82
N ARG A 98 30.47 -18.48 -0.86
CA ARG A 98 30.82 -18.90 0.51
C ARG A 98 29.68 -18.73 1.52
N SER A 99 28.58 -18.09 1.13
CA SER A 99 27.44 -17.80 2.01
C SER A 99 26.42 -18.94 1.94
N SER A 100 25.83 -19.31 3.08
CA SER A 100 24.73 -20.26 3.11
C SER A 100 23.63 -19.83 4.08
N ARG A 101 22.39 -20.14 3.72
CA ARG A 101 21.20 -19.97 4.57
C ARG A 101 20.40 -21.26 4.56
N THR A 102 19.73 -21.55 5.66
CA THR A 102 18.78 -22.67 5.76
C THR A 102 17.38 -22.10 5.95
N VAL A 103 16.45 -22.56 5.12
CA VAL A 103 15.01 -22.22 5.21
C VAL A 103 14.28 -23.45 5.70
N ARG A 104 13.53 -23.30 6.79
CA ARG A 104 12.60 -24.33 7.23
C ARG A 104 11.30 -24.16 6.48
N VAL A 105 10.97 -25.11 5.61
CA VAL A 105 9.71 -25.10 4.87
C VAL A 105 8.75 -26.08 5.53
N THR A 106 7.53 -25.65 5.84
CA THR A 106 6.47 -26.49 6.38
C THR A 106 5.32 -26.54 5.40
N THR A 107 4.84 -27.75 5.12
CA THR A 107 3.67 -27.96 4.26
C THR A 107 2.38 -27.97 5.07
N ARG A 108 1.31 -27.43 4.48
CA ARG A 108 -0.06 -27.58 4.95
C ARG A 108 -0.98 -28.05 3.83
N SER A 109 -2.06 -28.73 4.17
CA SER A 109 -3.13 -28.95 3.21
C SER A 109 -3.70 -27.61 2.75
N TRP A 110 -4.19 -27.57 1.51
CA TRP A 110 -4.85 -26.38 0.98
C TRP A 110 -6.07 -26.02 1.85
N LEU A 111 -6.39 -24.73 1.87
CA LEU A 111 -7.51 -24.22 2.65
C LEU A 111 -8.81 -24.90 2.18
N PRO A 112 -9.77 -25.16 3.09
CA PRO A 112 -11.09 -25.63 2.68
C PRO A 112 -11.81 -24.56 1.85
N ARG A 113 -12.84 -24.97 1.12
CA ARG A 113 -13.70 -24.06 0.35
C ARG A 113 -14.21 -22.93 1.23
N SER A 114 -14.23 -21.72 0.69
CA SER A 114 -14.86 -20.54 1.29
C SER A 114 -15.77 -19.89 0.29
N THR A 115 -16.97 -19.47 0.71
CA THR A 115 -17.80 -18.55 -0.09
C THR A 115 -17.60 -17.10 0.32
N VAL A 116 -16.85 -16.86 1.40
CA VAL A 116 -16.54 -15.54 1.95
C VAL A 116 -15.07 -15.24 1.83
N ASP A 117 -14.77 -13.97 1.71
CA ASP A 117 -13.42 -13.42 1.85
C ASP A 117 -12.94 -13.58 3.30
N ARG A 118 -11.88 -14.37 3.52
CA ARG A 118 -11.31 -14.51 4.87
C ARG A 118 -10.43 -13.30 5.18
N PRO A 119 -10.25 -12.94 6.46
CA PRO A 119 -9.39 -11.82 6.81
C PRO A 119 -7.94 -12.11 6.40
N GLY A 120 -7.45 -11.35 5.42
CA GLY A 120 -6.07 -11.39 4.94
C GLY A 120 -5.21 -10.26 5.48
N PRO A 121 -3.87 -10.37 5.37
CA PRO A 121 -2.92 -9.40 5.91
C PRO A 121 -2.70 -8.21 4.99
N ASN A 122 -3.51 -8.00 3.95
CA ASN A 122 -3.35 -6.93 2.96
C ASN A 122 -4.66 -6.16 2.80
N ILE A 123 -4.56 -4.84 2.61
CA ILE A 123 -5.73 -4.01 2.29
C ILE A 123 -5.97 -3.97 0.78
N LEU A 124 -4.87 -4.02 0.02
CA LEU A 124 -4.79 -4.06 -1.44
C LEU A 124 -4.03 -5.31 -1.85
N ASP A 125 -4.69 -6.21 -2.58
CA ASP A 125 -4.13 -7.49 -2.97
C ASP A 125 -4.74 -8.06 -4.26
N ILE A 126 -4.09 -9.10 -4.76
CA ILE A 126 -4.63 -10.01 -5.76
C ILE A 126 -5.50 -11.01 -5.02
N LYS A 127 -6.81 -10.99 -5.27
CA LYS A 127 -7.77 -11.94 -4.71
C LYS A 127 -7.93 -13.15 -5.64
N PRO A 128 -7.48 -14.35 -5.24
CA PRO A 128 -7.77 -15.56 -5.99
C PRO A 128 -9.27 -15.89 -5.90
N ILE A 129 -9.92 -16.13 -7.04
CA ILE A 129 -11.32 -16.59 -7.07
C ILE A 129 -11.51 -17.84 -7.91
N TYR A 130 -12.55 -18.61 -7.55
CA TYR A 130 -13.02 -19.75 -8.31
C TYR A 130 -14.49 -19.57 -8.61
N VAL A 131 -14.84 -19.42 -9.89
CA VAL A 131 -16.18 -19.04 -10.32
C VAL A 131 -16.91 -20.24 -10.92
N THR A 132 -18.12 -20.46 -10.44
CA THR A 132 -19.06 -21.48 -10.93
C THR A 132 -20.42 -20.87 -11.21
N PHE A 133 -21.29 -21.58 -11.92
CA PHE A 133 -22.66 -21.15 -12.20
C PHE A 133 -23.64 -21.94 -11.32
N LYS A 134 -24.87 -21.43 -11.14
CA LYS A 134 -25.88 -22.13 -10.31
C LYS A 134 -26.21 -23.54 -10.83
N ASP A 135 -26.05 -23.76 -12.13
CA ASP A 135 -26.23 -25.05 -12.83
C ASP A 135 -24.94 -25.57 -13.49
N GLY A 136 -23.81 -24.92 -13.21
CA GLY A 136 -22.53 -25.20 -13.84
C GLY A 136 -21.79 -26.36 -13.17
N ALA A 137 -20.77 -26.84 -13.86
CA ALA A 137 -19.86 -27.82 -13.28
C ALA A 137 -18.99 -27.19 -12.18
N ASP A 138 -18.46 -28.04 -11.30
CA ASP A 138 -17.64 -27.68 -10.15
C ASP A 138 -16.57 -28.75 -9.92
N ASP A 139 -15.40 -28.56 -10.55
CA ASP A 139 -14.23 -29.44 -10.41
C ASP A 139 -13.40 -29.12 -9.14
N ARG A 140 -13.90 -28.21 -8.30
CA ARG A 140 -13.34 -27.85 -6.99
C ARG A 140 -11.90 -27.34 -7.04
N HIS A 141 -11.59 -26.49 -8.02
CA HIS A 141 -10.25 -25.91 -8.20
C HIS A 141 -9.81 -24.94 -7.09
N ASP A 142 -10.74 -24.51 -6.24
CA ASP A 142 -10.49 -23.76 -5.01
C ASP A 142 -9.80 -24.57 -3.92
N VAL A 143 -9.96 -25.90 -3.91
CA VAL A 143 -9.41 -26.78 -2.84
C VAL A 143 -8.40 -27.82 -3.33
N ASN A 144 -8.38 -28.11 -4.64
CA ASN A 144 -7.46 -29.11 -5.19
C ASN A 144 -6.04 -28.58 -5.49
N GLY A 145 -5.81 -27.29 -5.21
CA GLY A 145 -4.50 -26.65 -5.33
C GLY A 145 -4.17 -26.09 -6.72
N LEU A 146 -5.03 -26.26 -7.74
CA LEU A 146 -4.76 -25.75 -9.09
C LEU A 146 -4.63 -24.23 -9.11
N ILE A 147 -5.62 -23.51 -8.57
CA ILE A 147 -5.62 -22.03 -8.54
C ILE A 147 -4.48 -21.53 -7.67
N ALA A 148 -4.25 -22.17 -6.51
CA ALA A 148 -3.16 -21.82 -5.62
C ALA A 148 -1.79 -21.97 -6.32
N GLN A 149 -1.61 -23.03 -7.10
CA GLN A 149 -0.41 -23.27 -7.89
C GLN A 149 -0.27 -22.21 -9.00
N MET A 150 -1.34 -21.92 -9.75
CA MET A 150 -1.35 -20.89 -10.79
C MET A 150 -0.87 -19.54 -10.25
N ILE A 151 -1.51 -19.04 -9.18
CA ILE A 151 -1.17 -17.73 -8.60
C ILE A 151 0.23 -17.72 -7.96
N SER A 152 0.53 -18.71 -7.12
CA SER A 152 1.82 -18.74 -6.41
C SER A 152 2.99 -18.81 -7.40
N SER A 153 2.84 -19.60 -8.47
CA SER A 153 3.87 -19.78 -9.49
C SER A 153 4.09 -18.50 -10.31
N SER A 154 3.02 -17.79 -10.67
CA SER A 154 3.11 -16.47 -11.31
C SER A 154 3.88 -15.47 -10.44
N VAL A 155 3.54 -15.40 -9.15
CA VAL A 155 4.15 -14.45 -8.20
C VAL A 155 5.61 -14.80 -7.90
N ASP A 156 5.93 -16.10 -7.79
CA ASP A 156 7.30 -16.57 -7.63
C ASP A 156 8.17 -16.15 -8.82
N TRP A 157 7.68 -16.36 -10.05
CA TRP A 157 8.39 -15.94 -11.26
C TRP A 157 8.64 -14.42 -11.26
N MET A 158 7.62 -13.60 -10.96
CA MET A 158 7.77 -12.14 -10.92
C MET A 158 8.80 -11.69 -9.88
N ALA A 159 8.78 -12.28 -8.68
CA ALA A 159 9.75 -11.99 -7.63
C ALA A 159 11.19 -12.38 -8.03
N GLU A 160 11.35 -13.46 -8.79
CA GLU A 160 12.65 -13.85 -9.34
C GLU A 160 13.16 -12.93 -10.45
N GLN A 161 12.28 -12.37 -11.28
CA GLN A 161 12.66 -11.36 -12.29
C GLN A 161 13.11 -10.04 -11.64
N ASN A 162 12.47 -9.67 -10.52
CA ASN A 162 12.75 -8.44 -9.79
C ASN A 162 12.96 -8.71 -8.29
N PRO A 163 14.14 -9.24 -7.90
CA PRO A 163 14.45 -9.50 -6.50
C PRO A 163 14.23 -8.27 -5.63
N GLY A 164 13.58 -8.48 -4.47
CA GLY A 164 13.20 -7.42 -3.54
C GLY A 164 11.74 -7.01 -3.64
N PHE A 165 11.01 -7.50 -4.62
CA PHE A 165 9.58 -7.24 -4.78
C PHE A 165 8.80 -8.53 -4.90
N THR A 166 7.59 -8.53 -4.37
CA THR A 166 6.59 -9.57 -4.60
C THR A 166 5.23 -8.94 -4.71
N ILE A 167 4.30 -9.59 -5.40
CA ILE A 167 2.92 -9.13 -5.45
C ILE A 167 2.20 -9.52 -4.15
N ARG A 168 1.34 -8.63 -3.66
CA ARG A 168 0.44 -8.90 -2.53
C ARG A 168 -0.66 -9.85 -2.97
N VAL A 169 -0.51 -11.13 -2.68
CA VAL A 169 -1.60 -12.11 -2.82
C VAL A 169 -2.44 -12.08 -1.55
N ASP A 170 -3.76 -12.14 -1.70
CA ASP A 170 -4.63 -12.33 -0.57
C ASP A 170 -4.40 -13.72 0.05
N THR A 171 -4.10 -13.75 1.34
CA THR A 171 -3.72 -14.99 2.03
C THR A 171 -4.44 -15.12 3.35
N PHE A 172 -4.77 -16.36 3.70
CA PHE A 172 -5.30 -16.72 5.01
C PHE A 172 -4.42 -17.80 5.62
N GLN A 173 -3.93 -17.56 6.84
CA GLN A 173 -2.99 -18.46 7.54
C GLN A 173 -1.73 -18.81 6.72
N GLY A 174 -1.27 -17.88 5.86
CA GLY A 174 -0.07 -18.03 5.05
C GLY A 174 -0.24 -18.83 3.75
N LEU A 175 -1.47 -19.17 3.35
CA LEU A 175 -1.81 -19.78 2.06
C LEU A 175 -2.71 -18.84 1.23
N PRO A 176 -2.71 -18.92 -0.11
CA PRO A 176 -3.62 -18.15 -0.95
C PRO A 176 -5.09 -18.37 -0.52
N ASP A 177 -5.81 -17.28 -0.22
CA ASP A 177 -7.23 -17.37 0.16
C ASP A 177 -8.12 -17.35 -1.09
N ILE A 178 -8.49 -18.54 -1.55
CA ILE A 178 -9.34 -18.70 -2.74
C ILE A 178 -10.81 -18.63 -2.32
N GLN A 179 -11.51 -17.62 -2.83
CA GLN A 179 -12.96 -17.51 -2.64
C GLN A 179 -13.70 -18.20 -3.78
N HIS A 180 -14.55 -19.16 -3.44
CA HIS A 180 -15.54 -19.74 -4.34
C HIS A 180 -16.71 -18.77 -4.51
N VAL A 181 -17.03 -18.45 -5.76
CA VAL A 181 -18.12 -17.55 -6.14
C VAL A 181 -19.05 -18.34 -7.05
N GLN A 182 -20.23 -18.66 -6.55
CA GLN A 182 -21.30 -19.21 -7.39
C GLN A 182 -22.15 -18.05 -7.91
N LEU A 183 -22.15 -17.87 -9.24
CA LEU A 183 -22.95 -16.82 -9.86
C LEU A 183 -24.43 -17.18 -9.79
N PRO A 184 -25.32 -16.18 -9.60
CA PRO A 184 -26.78 -16.40 -9.48
C PRO A 184 -27.47 -16.69 -10.83
N VAL A 185 -26.70 -17.02 -11.86
CA VAL A 185 -27.18 -17.29 -13.23
C VAL A 185 -26.69 -18.64 -13.72
N THR A 186 -27.40 -19.19 -14.69
CA THR A 186 -26.97 -20.39 -15.41
C THR A 186 -25.82 -20.06 -16.34
N GLN A 187 -25.05 -21.09 -16.71
CA GLN A 187 -24.01 -20.93 -17.75
C GLN A 187 -24.62 -20.41 -19.07
N ALA A 188 -25.81 -20.91 -19.45
CA ALA A 188 -26.50 -20.48 -20.67
C ALA A 188 -26.94 -19.01 -20.60
N GLU A 189 -27.56 -18.57 -19.50
CA GLU A 189 -27.94 -17.16 -19.27
C GLU A 189 -26.71 -16.23 -19.29
N PHE A 190 -25.60 -16.68 -18.70
CA PHE A 190 -24.34 -15.91 -18.72
C PHE A 190 -23.80 -15.74 -20.13
N LEU A 191 -23.72 -16.81 -20.92
CA LEU A 191 -23.23 -16.77 -22.30
C LEU A 191 -24.17 -15.98 -23.22
N ALA A 192 -25.48 -16.08 -23.03
CA ALA A 192 -26.47 -15.29 -23.77
C ALA A 192 -26.32 -13.78 -23.51
N ASN A 193 -25.88 -13.40 -22.31
CA ASN A 193 -25.61 -12.01 -21.94
C ASN A 193 -24.20 -11.53 -22.33
N TRP A 194 -23.42 -12.34 -23.04
CA TRP A 194 -22.10 -11.94 -23.56
C TRP A 194 -22.23 -11.15 -24.86
N THR A 195 -22.56 -9.87 -24.74
CA THR A 195 -22.79 -8.96 -25.87
C THR A 195 -21.62 -8.02 -26.14
N THR A 196 -20.56 -8.10 -25.34
CA THR A 196 -19.44 -7.14 -25.32
C THR A 196 -18.10 -7.85 -25.45
N THR A 197 -17.05 -7.10 -25.76
CA THR A 197 -15.67 -7.64 -25.81
C THR A 197 -15.27 -8.34 -24.50
N TYR A 198 -15.66 -7.78 -23.36
CA TYR A 198 -15.20 -8.23 -22.03
C TYR A 198 -16.22 -9.12 -21.30
N GLY A 199 -17.44 -9.25 -21.82
CA GLY A 199 -18.48 -10.07 -21.23
C GLY A 199 -19.08 -9.51 -19.92
N PRO A 200 -20.11 -10.17 -19.37
CA PRO A 200 -20.91 -9.63 -18.26
C PRO A 200 -20.33 -9.97 -16.86
N MET A 201 -19.09 -10.45 -16.78
CA MET A 201 -18.52 -11.01 -15.55
C MET A 201 -18.49 -10.01 -14.39
N ALA A 202 -18.05 -8.77 -14.62
CA ALA A 202 -17.98 -7.76 -13.57
C ALA A 202 -19.35 -7.53 -12.91
N ARG A 203 -20.42 -7.45 -13.72
CA ARG A 203 -21.80 -7.33 -13.23
C ARG A 203 -22.16 -8.48 -12.30
N TYR A 204 -21.93 -9.72 -12.74
CA TYR A 204 -22.33 -10.88 -11.95
C TYR A 204 -21.48 -11.13 -10.72
N LEU A 205 -20.20 -10.74 -10.72
CA LEU A 205 -19.38 -10.75 -9.50
C LEU A 205 -19.90 -9.74 -8.49
N ALA A 206 -20.31 -8.54 -8.93
CA ALA A 206 -20.93 -7.55 -8.06
C ALA A 206 -22.27 -8.04 -7.48
N GLU A 207 -23.12 -8.63 -8.32
CA GLU A 207 -24.39 -9.25 -7.88
C GLU A 207 -24.17 -10.41 -6.90
N ALA A 208 -23.05 -11.13 -7.02
CA ALA A 208 -22.63 -12.16 -6.08
C ALA A 208 -21.99 -11.59 -4.78
N GLY A 209 -21.97 -10.27 -4.61
CA GLY A 209 -21.52 -9.60 -3.39
C GLY A 209 -20.03 -9.26 -3.34
N LEU A 210 -19.29 -9.39 -4.44
CA LEU A 210 -17.90 -8.95 -4.50
C LEU A 210 -17.82 -7.43 -4.66
N ALA A 211 -16.78 -6.83 -4.08
CA ALA A 211 -16.51 -5.39 -4.15
C ALA A 211 -15.98 -4.97 -5.54
N VAL A 212 -16.87 -4.99 -6.53
CA VAL A 212 -16.63 -4.65 -7.94
C VAL A 212 -17.33 -3.31 -8.23
N ASN A 213 -16.59 -2.30 -8.67
CA ASN A 213 -17.11 -0.94 -8.89
C ASN A 213 -17.71 -0.81 -10.29
N LEU A 214 -19.04 -0.93 -10.35
CA LEU A 214 -19.81 -0.77 -11.59
C LEU A 214 -20.15 0.70 -11.91
N SER A 215 -20.10 1.61 -10.93
CA SER A 215 -20.49 3.03 -11.12
C SER A 215 -19.50 3.84 -11.96
N ALA A 216 -18.28 3.34 -12.14
CA ALA A 216 -17.28 3.92 -13.05
C ALA A 216 -17.54 3.57 -14.54
N GLN A 217 -18.63 2.88 -14.85
CA GLN A 217 -18.96 2.41 -16.19
C GLN A 217 -20.28 3.02 -16.69
N GLU A 218 -20.25 3.64 -17.88
CA GLU A 218 -21.48 4.07 -18.56
C GLU A 218 -22.29 2.86 -19.05
N PRO A 219 -23.64 2.95 -19.08
CA PRO A 219 -24.47 1.87 -19.61
C PRO A 219 -24.20 1.56 -21.10
N PRO A 220 -24.20 0.28 -21.50
CA PRO A 220 -24.46 -0.89 -20.66
C PRO A 220 -23.26 -1.28 -19.78
N VAL A 221 -23.52 -1.57 -18.51
CA VAL A 221 -22.51 -1.99 -17.52
C VAL A 221 -21.80 -3.26 -18.00
N GLY A 222 -20.47 -3.32 -17.89
CA GLY A 222 -19.63 -4.43 -18.37
C GLY A 222 -19.08 -4.25 -19.79
N ASN A 223 -19.19 -3.04 -20.36
CA ASN A 223 -18.86 -2.78 -21.77
C ASN A 223 -17.66 -1.83 -21.99
N HIS A 224 -17.14 -1.21 -20.93
CA HIS A 224 -16.12 -0.16 -21.04
C HIS A 224 -14.84 -0.48 -20.27
N THR A 225 -13.76 0.16 -20.72
CA THR A 225 -12.48 0.31 -20.01
C THR A 225 -12.57 1.32 -18.86
N GLY A 226 -13.74 1.90 -18.58
CA GLY A 226 -13.96 2.82 -17.46
C GLY A 226 -13.59 2.12 -16.16
N TYR A 227 -12.48 2.56 -15.58
CA TYR A 227 -11.64 1.75 -14.71
C TYR A 227 -12.43 1.35 -13.47
N ASP A 228 -12.79 0.06 -13.39
CA ASP A 228 -13.31 -0.55 -12.17
C ASP A 228 -12.17 -0.61 -11.16
N LYS A 229 -11.96 0.50 -10.45
CA LYS A 229 -10.89 0.64 -9.48
C LYS A 229 -11.30 0.03 -8.15
N SER A 230 -11.63 -1.26 -8.15
CA SER A 230 -11.82 -2.03 -6.93
C SER A 230 -10.52 -2.09 -6.12
N ASN A 231 -10.64 -2.34 -4.82
CA ASN A 231 -9.52 -2.43 -3.88
C ASN A 231 -8.63 -3.66 -4.14
N ARG A 232 -8.92 -4.44 -5.19
CA ARG A 232 -8.40 -5.77 -5.43
C ARG A 232 -8.34 -6.06 -6.91
N ILE A 233 -7.38 -6.89 -7.29
CA ILE A 233 -7.37 -7.49 -8.62
C ILE A 233 -7.83 -8.93 -8.45
N PHE A 234 -8.97 -9.28 -9.05
CA PHE A 234 -9.49 -10.63 -9.02
C PHE A 234 -8.78 -11.49 -10.08
N VAL A 235 -8.18 -12.59 -9.66
CA VAL A 235 -7.50 -13.52 -10.58
C VAL A 235 -8.00 -14.93 -10.30
N GLY A 236 -8.34 -15.69 -11.32
CA GLY A 236 -9.03 -16.95 -11.03
C GLY A 236 -9.36 -17.82 -12.22
N ILE A 237 -10.12 -18.87 -11.91
CA ILE A 237 -10.66 -19.82 -12.88
C ILE A 237 -12.19 -19.72 -12.90
N VAL A 238 -12.78 -19.85 -14.08
CA VAL A 238 -14.23 -19.91 -14.32
C VAL A 238 -14.58 -21.27 -14.93
N GLU A 239 -15.54 -21.99 -14.34
CA GLU A 239 -16.05 -23.28 -14.84
C GLU A 239 -17.03 -23.11 -16.02
N SER A 240 -16.55 -22.51 -17.11
CA SER A 240 -17.29 -22.29 -18.35
C SER A 240 -16.32 -22.07 -19.50
N PRO A 241 -16.76 -22.22 -20.78
CA PRO A 241 -16.08 -21.59 -21.89
C PRO A 241 -16.14 -20.07 -21.82
N THR A 242 -15.15 -19.40 -22.42
CA THR A 242 -15.27 -17.98 -22.78
C THR A 242 -16.45 -17.78 -23.72
N GLY A 243 -17.12 -16.62 -23.65
CA GLY A 243 -18.08 -16.20 -24.67
C GLY A 243 -17.40 -15.71 -25.95
N LEU A 244 -18.19 -15.51 -27.01
CA LEU A 244 -17.72 -14.88 -28.24
C LEU A 244 -17.40 -13.41 -27.95
N LYS A 245 -16.18 -12.94 -28.24
CA LYS A 245 -15.73 -11.56 -27.98
C LYS A 245 -16.01 -10.66 -29.20
N PRO A 246 -17.18 -9.98 -29.31
CA PRO A 246 -17.52 -9.19 -30.48
C PRO A 246 -16.68 -7.90 -30.48
N GLY A 247 -16.16 -7.48 -31.64
CA GLY A 247 -15.42 -6.21 -31.78
C GLY A 247 -13.89 -6.29 -31.63
N PHE A 248 -13.31 -7.46 -31.37
CA PHE A 248 -11.86 -7.66 -31.50
C PHE A 248 -11.48 -7.96 -32.96
N LEU A 249 -10.41 -7.34 -33.50
CA LEU A 249 -9.86 -7.71 -34.81
C LEU A 249 -9.27 -9.14 -34.76
N GLY A 250 -9.26 -9.81 -35.92
CA GLY A 250 -9.08 -11.27 -36.07
C GLY A 250 -8.02 -11.92 -35.16
N GLY A 251 -8.44 -12.97 -34.45
CA GLY A 251 -7.60 -13.76 -33.52
C GLY A 251 -8.28 -14.14 -32.20
N HIS A 252 -9.36 -13.44 -31.82
CA HIS A 252 -10.09 -13.62 -30.55
C HIS A 252 -11.58 -13.98 -30.73
N THR A 253 -11.91 -14.67 -31.84
CA THR A 253 -13.29 -14.92 -32.27
C THR A 253 -13.81 -16.33 -31.95
N THR A 254 -13.06 -17.13 -31.17
CA THR A 254 -13.42 -18.52 -30.89
C THR A 254 -13.64 -18.74 -29.39
N PRO A 255 -14.89 -18.97 -28.94
CA PRO A 255 -15.22 -19.41 -27.58
C PRO A 255 -14.44 -20.68 -27.16
N GLY A 256 -14.12 -20.81 -25.87
CA GLY A 256 -13.55 -22.04 -25.31
C GLY A 256 -12.52 -21.83 -24.20
N CYS A 257 -11.45 -22.64 -24.24
CA CYS A 257 -10.34 -22.62 -23.28
C CYS A 257 -9.45 -21.38 -23.48
N ASP A 258 -9.84 -20.25 -22.90
CA ASP A 258 -9.15 -18.97 -23.11
C ASP A 258 -9.18 -18.09 -21.86
N ILE A 259 -8.34 -17.05 -21.85
CA ILE A 259 -8.34 -16.01 -20.83
C ILE A 259 -9.26 -14.86 -21.25
N ASN A 260 -9.99 -14.30 -20.31
CA ASN A 260 -10.64 -13.01 -20.48
C ASN A 260 -10.16 -12.06 -19.39
N VAL A 261 -9.85 -10.84 -19.79
CA VAL A 261 -9.22 -9.84 -18.95
C VAL A 261 -10.00 -8.55 -19.08
N ASN A 262 -10.48 -8.07 -17.94
CA ASN A 262 -10.97 -6.72 -17.75
C ASN A 262 -10.03 -6.00 -16.77
N VAL A 263 -10.18 -4.69 -16.63
CA VAL A 263 -9.51 -3.91 -15.59
C VAL A 263 -9.79 -4.58 -14.24
N ASN A 264 -8.74 -4.93 -13.50
CA ASN A 264 -8.79 -5.60 -12.21
C ASN A 264 -9.47 -7.00 -12.17
N ILE A 265 -9.75 -7.64 -13.32
CA ILE A 265 -10.32 -9.00 -13.38
C ILE A 265 -9.56 -9.81 -14.45
N VAL A 266 -8.82 -10.83 -14.03
CA VAL A 266 -8.02 -11.72 -14.90
C VAL A 266 -8.50 -13.16 -14.72
N LEU A 267 -9.33 -13.66 -15.64
CA LEU A 267 -9.99 -14.95 -15.47
C LEU A 267 -9.67 -15.92 -16.60
N TRP A 268 -9.30 -17.13 -16.21
CA TRP A 268 -9.10 -18.24 -17.12
C TRP A 268 -10.34 -19.13 -17.17
N TYR A 269 -10.82 -19.43 -18.37
CA TYR A 269 -12.04 -20.22 -18.58
C TYR A 269 -11.66 -21.68 -18.83
N ALA A 270 -12.10 -22.55 -17.93
CA ALA A 270 -11.61 -23.92 -17.80
C ALA A 270 -12.35 -24.95 -18.64
N ARG A 271 -13.28 -24.52 -19.51
CA ARG A 271 -14.07 -25.45 -20.34
C ARG A 271 -14.09 -25.07 -21.80
N ASP A 272 -14.24 -26.08 -22.65
CA ASP A 272 -14.53 -25.86 -24.07
C ASP A 272 -16.03 -25.61 -24.31
N THR A 273 -16.40 -25.32 -25.55
CA THR A 273 -17.81 -25.08 -25.95
C THR A 273 -18.71 -26.30 -25.83
N SER A 274 -18.13 -27.50 -25.63
CA SER A 274 -18.85 -28.73 -25.32
C SER A 274 -18.87 -29.02 -23.81
N ASN A 275 -18.52 -28.03 -22.98
CA ASN A 275 -18.46 -28.09 -21.52
C ASN A 275 -17.43 -29.10 -20.95
N ARG A 276 -16.43 -29.51 -21.74
CA ARG A 276 -15.36 -30.42 -21.30
C ARG A 276 -14.21 -29.63 -20.67
N ALA A 277 -13.60 -30.19 -19.62
CA ALA A 277 -12.49 -29.56 -18.91
C ALA A 277 -11.24 -29.41 -19.80
N CYS A 278 -10.61 -28.23 -19.74
CA CYS A 278 -9.40 -27.85 -20.48
C CYS A 278 -8.10 -28.34 -19.81
N SER A 279 -8.09 -29.61 -19.39
CA SER A 279 -7.04 -30.18 -18.53
C SER A 279 -5.65 -30.21 -19.16
N ASN A 280 -5.56 -30.23 -20.48
CA ASN A 280 -4.31 -30.13 -21.24
C ASN A 280 -3.56 -28.81 -21.05
N LYS A 281 -4.24 -27.74 -20.61
CA LYS A 281 -3.63 -26.42 -20.38
C LYS A 281 -3.11 -26.22 -18.96
N HIS A 282 -3.57 -27.01 -17.99
CA HIS A 282 -3.18 -26.88 -16.58
C HIS A 282 -1.66 -27.05 -16.35
N GLY A 283 -0.98 -27.80 -17.24
CA GLY A 283 0.48 -27.93 -17.22
C GLY A 283 1.23 -26.60 -17.37
N GLY A 284 0.65 -25.64 -18.10
CA GLY A 284 1.22 -24.30 -18.29
C GLY A 284 1.23 -23.46 -17.01
N PHE A 285 0.45 -23.84 -16.00
CA PHE A 285 0.47 -23.25 -14.66
C PHE A 285 1.48 -23.92 -13.71
N ARG A 286 2.41 -24.73 -14.21
CA ARG A 286 3.51 -25.29 -13.40
C ARG A 286 4.83 -24.61 -13.72
N TYR A 287 5.31 -23.77 -12.80
CA TYR A 287 6.53 -22.99 -13.00
C TYR A 287 7.77 -23.79 -12.60
N GLY A 288 8.65 -24.06 -13.57
CA GLY A 288 9.89 -24.82 -13.41
C GLY A 288 11.15 -23.98 -13.23
N GLY A 289 11.05 -22.66 -13.07
CA GLY A 289 12.19 -21.73 -12.92
C GLY A 289 12.26 -20.67 -14.04
N PRO A 290 13.11 -19.63 -13.92
CA PRO A 290 12.96 -18.36 -14.63
C PRO A 290 13.13 -18.45 -16.15
N LEU A 291 13.71 -19.54 -16.64
CA LEU A 291 13.92 -19.81 -18.06
C LEU A 291 13.01 -20.94 -18.59
N ASP A 292 11.97 -21.32 -17.83
CA ASP A 292 11.06 -22.40 -18.21
C ASP A 292 10.28 -22.05 -19.48
N MET A 293 10.58 -22.77 -20.55
CA MET A 293 9.96 -22.56 -21.86
C MET A 293 8.52 -23.09 -21.93
N ASN A 294 8.11 -23.95 -20.99
CA ASN A 294 6.77 -24.55 -20.96
C ASN A 294 5.79 -23.77 -20.06
N TRP A 295 6.28 -22.78 -19.33
CA TRP A 295 5.47 -21.93 -18.44
C TRP A 295 4.68 -20.88 -19.23
N ASP A 296 3.39 -20.75 -18.90
CA ASP A 296 2.50 -19.74 -19.44
C ASP A 296 2.51 -18.46 -18.59
N THR A 297 2.91 -17.33 -19.19
CA THR A 297 3.00 -16.03 -18.51
C THR A 297 1.74 -15.19 -18.65
N GLU A 298 0.64 -15.70 -19.21
CA GLU A 298 -0.59 -14.93 -19.46
C GLU A 298 -1.10 -14.18 -18.22
N VAL A 299 -1.15 -14.82 -17.05
CA VAL A 299 -1.54 -14.15 -15.80
C VAL A 299 -0.57 -13.02 -15.44
N VAL A 300 0.74 -13.29 -15.53
CA VAL A 300 1.78 -12.29 -15.22
C VAL A 300 1.70 -11.11 -16.16
N ARG A 301 1.61 -11.36 -17.47
CA ARG A 301 1.47 -10.35 -18.50
C ARG A 301 0.35 -9.39 -18.16
N ASN A 302 -0.79 -9.90 -17.75
CA ASN A 302 -1.96 -9.08 -17.43
C ASN A 302 -1.82 -8.35 -16.10
N LEU A 303 -1.16 -8.94 -15.10
CA LEU A 303 -0.86 -8.25 -13.83
C LEU A 303 0.10 -7.06 -13.99
N VAL A 304 1.01 -7.13 -14.96
CA VAL A 304 1.98 -6.05 -15.25
C VAL A 304 1.58 -5.21 -16.47
N ALA A 305 0.46 -5.53 -17.12
CA ALA A 305 0.00 -4.82 -18.30
C ALA A 305 -0.37 -3.39 -17.92
N PRO A 306 -0.24 -2.42 -18.84
CA PRO A 306 -0.49 -1.00 -18.55
C PRO A 306 -1.89 -0.72 -18.05
N GLY A 307 -2.85 -1.62 -18.33
CA GLY A 307 -4.20 -1.54 -17.80
C GLY A 307 -4.34 -1.82 -16.30
N VAL A 308 -3.38 -2.53 -15.71
CA VAL A 308 -3.26 -2.86 -14.28
C VAL A 308 -2.16 -2.02 -13.60
N LEU A 309 -1.22 -1.46 -14.39
CA LEU A 309 -0.28 -0.40 -13.96
C LEU A 309 -0.98 0.89 -13.46
N ARG A 310 -2.29 1.03 -13.71
CA ARG A 310 -3.16 2.17 -13.34
C ARG A 310 -3.41 2.33 -11.83
N SER A 311 -2.67 1.61 -10.99
CA SER A 311 -2.92 1.50 -9.56
C SER A 311 -2.31 2.62 -8.71
N ASN A 312 -1.63 3.59 -9.35
CA ASN A 312 -1.21 4.81 -8.67
C ASN A 312 -2.22 5.93 -8.95
N ALA A 313 -2.81 6.41 -7.86
CA ALA A 313 -3.43 7.70 -7.70
C ALA A 313 -2.82 8.79 -8.63
N ASP A 314 -3.64 9.58 -9.33
CA ASP A 314 -3.28 10.68 -10.28
C ASP A 314 -2.64 10.29 -11.61
N CYS A 315 -2.35 9.02 -11.83
CA CYS A 315 -1.62 8.61 -13.03
C CYS A 315 -2.51 8.43 -14.26
N ASP A 316 -3.83 8.40 -14.08
CA ASP A 316 -4.80 8.15 -15.16
C ASP A 316 -4.71 9.19 -16.28
N SER A 317 -4.57 10.47 -15.95
CA SER A 317 -4.47 11.55 -16.95
C SER A 317 -3.19 11.41 -17.80
N ILE A 318 -2.07 11.07 -17.15
CA ILE A 318 -0.77 10.82 -17.78
C ILE A 318 -0.87 9.62 -18.72
N TRP A 319 -1.50 8.53 -18.27
CA TRP A 319 -1.68 7.32 -19.06
C TRP A 319 -2.65 7.52 -20.24
N ASN A 320 -3.80 8.15 -20.00
CA ASN A 320 -4.78 8.44 -21.05
C ASN A 320 -4.18 9.35 -22.11
N GLY A 321 -3.41 10.37 -21.71
CA GLY A 321 -2.66 11.22 -22.63
C GLY A 321 -1.69 10.42 -23.49
N TYR A 322 -0.93 9.50 -22.88
CA TYR A 322 0.03 8.67 -23.61
C TYR A 322 -0.61 7.63 -24.54
N PHE A 323 -1.66 6.94 -24.11
CA PHE A 323 -2.34 5.95 -24.95
C PHE A 323 -3.24 6.57 -26.02
N SER A 324 -3.57 7.86 -25.90
CA SER A 324 -4.22 8.62 -26.96
C SER A 324 -3.23 9.11 -28.03
N LEU A 325 -1.92 8.97 -27.82
CA LEU A 325 -0.92 9.30 -28.84
C LEU A 325 -1.03 8.35 -30.04
N PRO A 326 -0.78 8.82 -31.27
CA PRO A 326 -0.60 7.96 -32.43
C PRO A 326 0.41 6.84 -32.13
N THR A 327 0.17 5.63 -32.65
CA THR A 327 1.03 4.44 -32.41
C THR A 327 2.54 4.71 -32.53
N PRO A 328 3.06 5.44 -33.54
CA PRO A 328 4.50 5.73 -33.66
C PRO A 328 5.09 6.60 -32.53
N GLN A 329 4.23 7.29 -31.78
CA GLN A 329 4.60 8.14 -30.64
C GLN A 329 4.42 7.42 -29.30
N GLN A 330 3.71 6.28 -29.29
CA GLN A 330 3.66 5.42 -28.12
C GLN A 330 5.02 4.69 -28.03
N ASP A 331 5.76 4.88 -26.94
CA ASP A 331 6.99 4.14 -26.54
C ASP A 331 6.81 2.59 -26.38
N ASN A 332 5.77 2.01 -27.00
CA ASN A 332 5.46 0.58 -26.99
C ASN A 332 6.42 -0.25 -27.86
N GLU A 333 7.21 0.38 -28.73
CA GLU A 333 8.15 -0.29 -29.65
C GLU A 333 9.45 -0.75 -28.99
N ARG A 334 9.68 -0.42 -27.71
CA ARG A 334 10.97 -0.65 -27.05
C ARG A 334 11.02 -1.87 -26.11
N ALA A 335 9.89 -2.51 -25.80
CA ALA A 335 9.90 -3.77 -25.06
C ALA A 335 10.51 -4.88 -25.92
N GLY A 336 11.49 -5.61 -25.37
CA GLY A 336 12.16 -6.68 -26.11
C GLY A 336 11.21 -7.85 -26.41
N VAL A 337 11.47 -8.63 -27.47
CA VAL A 337 10.65 -9.82 -27.81
C VAL A 337 10.62 -10.91 -26.72
N LYS A 338 11.43 -10.80 -25.66
CA LYS A 338 11.43 -11.71 -24.50
C LYS A 338 10.60 -11.19 -23.33
N ASP A 339 10.13 -9.96 -23.41
CA ASP A 339 9.34 -9.32 -22.37
C ASP A 339 7.88 -9.76 -22.49
N PRO A 340 7.24 -10.24 -21.40
CA PRO A 340 5.86 -10.72 -21.45
C PRO A 340 4.85 -9.69 -21.99
N ILE A 341 5.15 -8.39 -21.96
CA ILE A 341 4.22 -7.32 -22.38
C ILE A 341 4.19 -7.03 -23.90
N THR A 342 5.10 -7.63 -24.69
CA THR A 342 5.42 -7.23 -26.10
C THR A 342 4.33 -7.52 -27.16
N TYR A 343 3.15 -8.00 -26.75
CA TYR A 343 2.10 -8.59 -27.59
C TYR A 343 1.56 -7.69 -28.72
N LYS A 344 1.40 -6.38 -28.50
CA LYS A 344 0.61 -5.53 -29.42
C LYS A 344 1.34 -5.13 -30.71
N TYR A 345 2.68 -5.16 -30.74
CA TYR A 345 3.45 -4.56 -31.85
C TYR A 345 4.55 -5.45 -32.44
N VAL A 346 5.04 -6.45 -31.69
CA VAL A 346 6.17 -7.30 -32.14
C VAL A 346 5.84 -8.80 -32.08
N GLY A 347 4.59 -9.14 -31.73
CA GLY A 347 4.09 -10.51 -31.63
C GLY A 347 4.22 -11.11 -30.23
N PRO A 348 3.85 -12.40 -30.05
CA PRO A 348 3.93 -13.06 -28.76
C PRO A 348 5.39 -13.09 -28.28
N PRO A 349 5.62 -12.95 -26.97
CA PRO A 349 6.98 -12.99 -26.46
C PRO A 349 7.62 -14.35 -26.77
N ARG A 350 8.95 -14.40 -26.80
CA ARG A 350 9.74 -15.63 -26.96
C ARG A 350 10.44 -16.01 -25.65
N PRO A 351 10.41 -17.28 -25.25
CA PRO A 351 11.20 -17.72 -24.11
C PRO A 351 12.72 -17.65 -24.42
N PRO A 352 13.58 -17.54 -23.40
CA PRO A 352 13.22 -17.38 -21.99
C PRO A 352 12.68 -15.98 -21.69
N TRP A 353 11.65 -15.95 -20.85
CA TRP A 353 10.93 -14.74 -20.45
C TRP A 353 11.80 -13.82 -19.60
N LYS A 354 11.75 -12.50 -19.86
CA LYS A 354 12.45 -11.50 -19.04
C LYS A 354 11.66 -10.19 -18.92
N MET A 355 11.22 -9.89 -17.71
CA MET A 355 10.47 -8.66 -17.38
C MET A 355 11.39 -7.44 -17.39
N ASP A 356 11.02 -6.40 -18.13
CA ASP A 356 11.71 -5.10 -18.26
C ASP A 356 13.24 -5.25 -18.30
N ALA A 357 13.73 -6.00 -19.29
CA ALA A 357 15.12 -6.43 -19.35
C ALA A 357 16.15 -5.28 -19.34
N THR A 358 15.74 -4.09 -19.80
CA THR A 358 16.54 -2.86 -19.86
C THR A 358 16.36 -1.99 -18.62
N GLY A 359 15.33 -2.23 -17.79
CA GLY A 359 14.98 -1.39 -16.64
C GLY A 359 14.60 0.03 -17.06
N ALA A 360 13.85 0.17 -18.16
CA ALA A 360 13.54 1.46 -18.76
C ALA A 360 12.04 1.75 -18.88
N PHE A 361 11.16 0.77 -18.61
CA PHE A 361 9.77 0.85 -19.06
C PHE A 361 8.74 0.93 -17.94
N TYR A 362 8.71 -0.07 -17.06
CA TYR A 362 7.56 -0.28 -16.19
C TYR A 362 7.91 -0.88 -14.83
N PHE A 363 9.15 -1.32 -14.58
CA PHE A 363 9.51 -1.87 -13.28
C PHE A 363 10.95 -1.53 -12.89
N ARG A 364 11.14 -0.85 -11.75
CA ARG A 364 12.44 -0.35 -11.27
C ARG A 364 13.17 0.40 -12.39
N ILE A 365 12.53 1.45 -12.87
CA ILE A 365 13.01 2.25 -14.00
C ILE A 365 14.28 2.98 -13.57
N ARG A 366 15.40 2.64 -14.20
CA ARG A 366 16.75 3.11 -13.87
C ARG A 366 17.33 4.07 -14.91
N GLN A 367 16.68 4.21 -16.04
CA GLN A 367 17.14 5.06 -17.15
C GLN A 367 15.97 5.62 -17.95
N GLY A 368 16.22 6.72 -18.67
CA GLY A 368 15.23 7.43 -19.47
C GLY A 368 14.43 8.47 -18.69
N PRO A 369 13.46 9.13 -19.35
CA PRO A 369 12.74 10.28 -18.78
C PRO A 369 11.72 9.92 -17.69
N ARG A 370 11.49 8.62 -17.43
CA ARG A 370 10.47 8.11 -16.48
C ARG A 370 11.07 7.62 -15.15
N VAL A 371 12.37 7.78 -14.95
CA VAL A 371 13.05 7.41 -13.70
C VAL A 371 12.39 8.11 -12.52
N ASN A 372 12.17 7.36 -11.44
CA ASN A 372 11.48 7.82 -10.22
C ASN A 372 10.04 8.28 -10.43
N SER A 373 9.40 7.98 -11.59
CA SER A 373 8.00 8.35 -11.79
C SER A 373 7.09 7.33 -11.11
N PRO A 374 6.30 7.74 -10.09
CA PRO A 374 5.35 6.84 -9.45
C PRO A 374 4.29 6.32 -10.45
N CYS A 375 3.99 7.08 -11.50
CA CYS A 375 2.98 6.69 -12.48
C CYS A 375 3.42 5.63 -13.48
N TRP A 376 4.72 5.52 -13.74
CA TRP A 376 5.25 4.59 -14.73
C TRP A 376 5.90 3.38 -14.09
N ASP A 377 6.48 3.52 -12.90
CA ASP A 377 7.23 2.45 -12.25
C ASP A 377 6.36 1.66 -11.26
N LEU A 378 6.11 0.39 -11.59
CA LEU A 378 5.38 -0.54 -10.74
C LEU A 378 5.96 -0.75 -9.35
N ALA A 379 7.25 -0.47 -9.15
CA ALA A 379 7.83 -0.53 -7.82
C ALA A 379 7.17 0.46 -6.84
N PHE A 380 6.40 1.44 -7.35
CA PHE A 380 5.58 2.36 -6.57
C PHE A 380 4.13 1.89 -6.37
N SER A 381 3.65 0.91 -7.13
CA SER A 381 2.27 0.43 -7.05
C SER A 381 1.97 -0.24 -5.71
N PRO A 382 0.78 0.01 -5.12
CA PRO A 382 0.42 -0.55 -3.83
C PRO A 382 0.08 -2.04 -3.86
N PHE A 383 0.03 -2.67 -5.03
CA PHE A 383 -0.10 -4.13 -5.15
C PHE A 383 1.23 -4.88 -5.01
N TRP A 384 2.34 -4.16 -4.82
CA TRP A 384 3.66 -4.73 -4.61
C TRP A 384 4.13 -4.54 -3.17
N THR A 385 4.65 -5.60 -2.60
CA THR A 385 5.36 -5.60 -1.32
C THR A 385 6.85 -5.67 -1.56
N ARG A 386 7.60 -4.83 -0.84
CA ARG A 386 9.05 -4.94 -0.76
C ARG A 386 9.42 -6.07 0.20
N LEU A 387 10.20 -7.04 -0.27
CA LEU A 387 10.72 -8.12 0.57
C LEU A 387 11.89 -7.58 1.40
N ALA A 388 11.85 -7.80 2.72
CA ALA A 388 12.78 -7.27 3.73
C ALA A 388 14.28 -7.60 3.54
N ASN A 389 14.63 -8.31 2.47
CA ASN A 389 15.92 -8.98 2.32
C ASN A 389 16.68 -8.62 1.04
N THR A 390 16.20 -7.66 0.25
CA THR A 390 17.11 -6.83 -0.56
C THR A 390 17.50 -5.64 0.27
N THR A 391 18.72 -5.69 0.83
CA THR A 391 19.48 -4.56 1.43
C THR A 391 18.69 -3.26 1.50
N GLU A 392 18.03 -3.05 2.64
CA GLU A 392 17.36 -1.82 3.08
C GLU A 392 16.33 -1.25 2.08
N VAL A 393 15.12 -0.93 2.56
CA VAL A 393 14.57 0.34 2.07
C VAL A 393 15.60 1.34 2.54
N ASP A 394 16.53 1.72 1.66
CA ASP A 394 17.58 2.65 2.02
C ASP A 394 16.90 4.01 2.20
N ASP A 395 16.36 4.19 3.40
CA ASP A 395 15.77 5.44 3.80
C ASP A 395 16.87 6.50 3.90
N ARG A 396 18.18 6.16 3.87
CA ARG A 396 19.30 7.12 3.91
C ARG A 396 19.41 7.89 2.60
N VAL A 397 18.45 8.76 2.40
CA VAL A 397 18.43 9.75 1.32
C VAL A 397 19.19 11.00 1.78
N ALA A 398 19.96 11.60 0.89
CA ALA A 398 20.68 12.84 1.19
C ALA A 398 19.69 13.93 1.65
N GLY A 399 20.01 14.60 2.76
CA GLY A 399 19.17 15.65 3.35
C GLY A 399 18.06 15.15 4.27
N ARG A 400 17.84 13.84 4.38
CA ARG A 400 16.84 13.29 5.30
C ARG A 400 17.32 13.33 6.75
N VAL A 401 16.37 13.60 7.63
CA VAL A 401 16.55 13.71 9.06
C VAL A 401 15.73 12.61 9.75
N PHE A 402 16.35 11.87 10.67
CA PHE A 402 15.72 10.72 11.38
C PHE A 402 15.48 10.98 12.87
N ALA A 403 15.93 12.12 13.35
CA ALA A 403 15.81 12.57 14.72
C ALA A 403 15.74 14.08 14.70
N ASP A 404 15.02 14.62 15.68
CA ASP A 404 14.86 16.03 15.90
C ASP A 404 16.21 16.78 15.93
N ARG A 405 16.32 17.89 15.20
CA ARG A 405 17.55 18.71 15.17
C ARG A 405 17.45 19.83 16.20
N PRO A 406 18.57 20.52 16.53
CA PRO A 406 18.52 21.60 17.49
C PRO A 406 17.65 22.78 17.02
N ASP A 407 16.56 23.04 17.70
CA ASP A 407 15.59 24.07 17.36
C ASP A 407 16.23 25.48 17.30
N ASP A 408 15.76 26.32 16.37
CA ASP A 408 16.13 27.74 16.30
C ASP A 408 15.49 28.57 17.44
N SER A 409 14.51 28.01 18.15
CA SER A 409 13.81 28.64 19.27
C SER A 409 13.75 27.71 20.48
N THR A 410 13.45 28.26 21.64
CA THR A 410 13.14 27.48 22.86
C THR A 410 11.70 27.68 23.32
N SER A 411 10.90 28.40 22.52
CA SER A 411 9.47 28.61 22.75
C SER A 411 8.68 27.40 22.26
N SER A 412 7.47 27.19 22.77
CA SER A 412 6.61 26.08 22.34
C SER A 412 6.40 26.06 20.81
N GLN A 413 6.60 24.88 20.22
CA GLN A 413 6.71 24.69 18.77
C GLN A 413 5.77 23.58 18.27
N VAL A 414 5.59 23.55 16.95
CA VAL A 414 4.86 22.50 16.24
C VAL A 414 5.86 21.69 15.42
N HIS A 415 6.14 20.46 15.85
CA HIS A 415 7.11 19.59 15.17
C HIS A 415 6.41 18.71 14.11
N VAL A 416 7.06 18.54 12.96
CA VAL A 416 6.48 17.85 11.80
C VAL A 416 7.16 16.50 11.58
N TYR A 417 6.37 15.44 11.50
CA TYR A 417 6.81 14.09 11.18
C TYR A 417 6.33 13.68 9.79
N TYR A 418 7.23 13.21 8.93
CA TYR A 418 6.87 12.48 7.71
C TYR A 418 6.94 10.97 7.99
N VAL A 419 5.77 10.33 8.06
CA VAL A 419 5.64 8.96 8.57
C VAL A 419 5.23 8.00 7.46
N LEU A 420 5.92 6.85 7.38
CA LEU A 420 5.64 5.75 6.46
C LEU A 420 5.49 4.44 7.22
N ALA A 421 4.63 3.54 6.75
CA ALA A 421 4.64 2.15 7.19
C ALA A 421 5.90 1.43 6.68
N ARG A 422 6.20 0.26 7.26
CA ARG A 422 7.37 -0.56 6.92
C ARG A 422 7.47 -0.85 5.43
N ASP A 423 6.35 -1.10 4.79
CA ASP A 423 6.26 -1.50 3.38
C ASP A 423 5.67 -0.40 2.47
N SER A 424 5.47 0.82 2.98
CA SER A 424 5.05 1.96 2.17
C SER A 424 6.17 2.45 1.25
N VAL A 425 5.79 2.93 0.09
CA VAL A 425 6.73 3.52 -0.86
C VAL A 425 7.01 4.96 -0.46
N ASP A 426 8.30 5.28 -0.38
CA ASP A 426 8.78 6.62 -0.03
C ASP A 426 8.74 7.55 -1.25
N ARG A 427 7.93 8.61 -1.16
CA ARG A 427 7.82 9.67 -2.17
C ARG A 427 8.84 10.80 -1.97
N ARG A 428 9.62 10.75 -0.89
CA ARG A 428 10.68 11.72 -0.55
C ARG A 428 10.18 13.15 -0.34
N SER A 429 8.91 13.30 0.06
CA SER A 429 8.27 14.60 0.26
C SER A 429 8.89 15.42 1.40
N ASP A 430 9.65 14.77 2.29
CA ASP A 430 10.44 15.40 3.33
C ASP A 430 11.71 16.10 2.80
N VAL A 431 12.33 15.58 1.73
CA VAL A 431 13.61 16.09 1.21
C VAL A 431 13.52 16.82 -0.12
N ASP A 432 12.42 16.67 -0.88
CA ASP A 432 12.19 17.46 -2.12
C ASP A 432 11.68 18.89 -1.85
N GLY A 433 11.50 19.22 -0.56
CA GLY A 433 11.03 20.50 -0.05
C GLY A 433 9.55 20.79 -0.27
N SER A 434 8.76 19.84 -0.81
CA SER A 434 7.33 20.03 -1.08
C SER A 434 6.53 20.27 0.21
N ILE A 435 6.76 19.46 1.25
CA ILE A 435 6.14 19.63 2.57
C ILE A 435 6.47 21.02 3.13
N ALA A 436 7.76 21.37 3.20
CA ALA A 436 8.19 22.66 3.75
C ALA A 436 7.56 23.85 3.02
N ARG A 437 7.52 23.81 1.67
CA ARG A 437 6.87 24.86 0.86
C ARG A 437 5.37 24.97 1.14
N ALA A 438 4.67 23.85 1.30
CA ALA A 438 3.24 23.85 1.59
C ALA A 438 2.92 24.45 2.97
N LEU A 439 3.70 24.11 4.00
CA LEU A 439 3.52 24.64 5.36
C LEU A 439 3.87 26.13 5.43
N ASP A 440 4.96 26.56 4.78
CA ASP A 440 5.33 27.98 4.67
C ASP A 440 4.24 28.79 3.95
N ALA A 441 3.69 28.28 2.86
CA ALA A 441 2.59 28.93 2.14
C ALA A 441 1.35 29.10 3.03
N GLY A 442 1.00 28.09 3.83
CA GLY A 442 -0.04 28.18 4.86
C GLY A 442 0.25 29.28 5.88
N ASN A 443 1.47 29.34 6.40
CA ASN A 443 1.88 30.38 7.35
C ASN A 443 1.82 31.80 6.76
N ARG A 444 2.21 31.97 5.50
CA ARG A 444 2.09 33.26 4.78
C ARG A 444 0.62 33.66 4.58
N TRP A 445 -0.26 32.70 4.32
CA TRP A 445 -1.70 32.95 4.27
C TRP A 445 -2.23 33.37 5.65
N LEU A 446 -1.87 32.66 6.72
CA LEU A 446 -2.32 32.98 8.08
C LEU A 446 -1.80 34.35 8.53
N MET A 447 -0.56 34.69 8.18
CA MET A 447 0.02 36.00 8.48
C MET A 447 -0.74 37.12 7.76
N ALA A 448 -1.07 36.93 6.49
CA ALA A 448 -1.79 37.94 5.71
C ALA A 448 -3.24 38.15 6.19
N ASN A 449 -3.89 37.11 6.71
CA ASN A 449 -5.31 37.17 7.10
C ASN A 449 -5.53 37.39 8.61
N GLY A 450 -4.57 36.98 9.44
CA GLY A 450 -4.67 36.99 10.90
C GLY A 450 -3.54 37.72 11.62
N GLY A 451 -2.46 38.12 10.93
CA GLY A 451 -1.31 38.81 11.53
C GLY A 451 -0.42 37.92 12.39
N LYS A 452 -0.56 36.59 12.29
CA LYS A 452 0.18 35.58 13.05
C LYS A 452 0.58 34.42 12.15
N SER A 453 1.51 33.60 12.59
CA SER A 453 1.93 32.35 11.94
C SER A 453 2.04 31.24 12.98
N ILE A 454 1.86 29.99 12.56
CA ILE A 454 2.23 28.83 13.39
C ILE A 454 3.74 28.88 13.63
N ARG A 455 4.17 28.71 14.87
CA ARG A 455 5.58 28.48 15.20
C ARG A 455 5.91 27.01 14.96
N TYR A 456 6.19 26.67 13.71
CA TYR A 456 6.79 25.38 13.41
C TYR A 456 8.16 25.27 14.07
N ASP A 457 8.52 24.05 14.41
CA ASP A 457 9.91 23.73 14.71
C ASP A 457 10.77 23.95 13.46
N THR A 458 11.91 24.62 13.64
CA THR A 458 12.83 24.99 12.55
C THR A 458 14.27 24.77 12.95
N PHE A 459 15.07 24.36 11.96
CA PHE A 459 16.53 24.31 12.04
C PHE A 459 17.13 25.15 10.90
N GLN A 460 17.94 26.15 11.25
CA GLN A 460 18.55 27.09 10.31
C GLN A 460 17.51 27.80 9.42
N GLY A 461 16.37 28.15 10.00
CA GLY A 461 15.28 28.89 9.36
C GLY A 461 14.36 28.05 8.46
N ASN A 462 14.56 26.73 8.39
CA ASN A 462 13.69 25.83 7.62
C ASN A 462 12.92 24.92 8.58
N VAL A 463 11.66 24.61 8.24
CA VAL A 463 10.85 23.65 9.01
C VAL A 463 11.63 22.34 9.18
N ASP A 464 11.74 21.88 10.42
CA ASP A 464 12.30 20.58 10.71
C ASP A 464 11.26 19.48 10.46
N VAL A 465 11.60 18.54 9.58
CA VAL A 465 10.73 17.41 9.22
C VAL A 465 11.47 16.13 9.56
N THR A 466 11.04 15.46 10.62
CA THR A 466 11.60 14.17 11.03
C THR A 466 10.96 13.05 10.22
N PHE A 467 11.77 12.31 9.47
CA PHE A 467 11.34 11.09 8.79
C PHE A 467 11.24 9.92 9.76
N VAL A 468 10.12 9.17 9.68
CA VAL A 468 9.92 7.95 10.46
C VAL A 468 9.36 6.84 9.59
N ARG A 469 10.07 5.71 9.53
CA ARG A 469 9.52 4.44 9.03
C ARG A 469 9.09 3.54 10.18
N LEU A 470 7.81 3.23 10.28
CA LEU A 470 7.25 2.36 11.30
C LEU A 470 7.63 0.88 11.06
N ASP A 471 7.55 0.06 12.11
CA ASP A 471 7.78 -1.39 12.00
C ASP A 471 6.55 -2.12 11.47
N GLN A 472 5.39 -1.48 11.55
CA GLN A 472 4.09 -1.97 11.11
C GLN A 472 3.95 -1.83 9.60
N THR A 473 3.31 -2.79 8.95
CA THR A 473 2.88 -2.66 7.55
C THR A 473 1.70 -1.70 7.41
N GLU A 474 1.43 -1.25 6.18
CA GLU A 474 0.18 -0.55 5.87
C GLU A 474 -1.02 -1.35 6.40
N ALA A 475 -1.09 -2.65 6.09
CA ALA A 475 -2.22 -3.46 6.51
C ALA A 475 -2.43 -3.48 8.03
N GLU A 476 -1.36 -3.57 8.81
CA GLU A 476 -1.43 -3.56 10.27
C GLU A 476 -1.92 -2.21 10.82
N LEU A 477 -1.51 -1.09 10.19
CA LEU A 477 -1.90 0.26 10.61
C LEU A 477 -3.35 0.62 10.30
N TRP A 478 -4.00 -0.09 9.37
CA TRP A 478 -5.39 0.14 8.99
C TRP A 478 -6.37 -0.87 9.58
N MET A 479 -5.98 -1.59 10.64
CA MET A 479 -6.93 -2.37 11.41
C MET A 479 -7.46 -1.57 12.60
N GLU A 480 -8.67 -1.87 13.05
CA GLU A 480 -9.19 -1.31 14.30
C GLU A 480 -8.30 -1.80 15.46
N PRO A 481 -7.81 -0.91 16.35
CA PRO A 481 -6.97 -1.32 17.48
C PRO A 481 -7.66 -2.34 18.41
N ASP A 482 -8.97 -2.19 18.59
CA ASP A 482 -9.78 -3.03 19.47
C ASP A 482 -10.27 -4.33 18.77
N ASP A 483 -10.21 -4.38 17.44
CA ASP A 483 -10.59 -5.56 16.65
C ASP A 483 -9.70 -5.69 15.41
N PRO A 484 -8.56 -6.41 15.51
CA PRO A 484 -7.61 -6.56 14.42
C PRO A 484 -8.13 -7.43 13.27
N THR A 485 -9.39 -7.86 13.31
CA THR A 485 -10.07 -8.53 12.19
C THR A 485 -10.92 -7.57 11.36
N LYS A 486 -11.12 -6.33 11.84
CA LYS A 486 -11.88 -5.28 11.17
C LYS A 486 -10.94 -4.19 10.66
N LYS A 487 -11.18 -3.76 9.41
CA LYS A 487 -10.51 -2.58 8.86
C LYS A 487 -10.98 -1.34 9.61
N CYS A 488 -10.05 -0.44 9.90
CA CYS A 488 -10.27 0.86 10.50
C CYS A 488 -11.40 1.59 9.76
N ARG A 489 -12.45 1.93 10.51
CA ARG A 489 -13.61 2.72 10.04
C ARG A 489 -13.54 4.20 10.45
N LEU A 490 -12.55 4.56 11.27
CA LEU A 490 -12.38 5.88 11.86
C LEU A 490 -11.71 6.86 10.87
N ARG A 491 -11.89 8.17 11.08
CA ARG A 491 -11.36 9.22 10.19
C ARG A 491 -10.18 9.96 10.81
N PRO A 492 -9.17 10.27 9.99
CA PRO A 492 -8.46 9.39 9.04
C PRO A 492 -7.93 8.09 9.66
N CYS A 493 -7.72 7.11 8.78
CA CYS A 493 -6.83 5.97 9.04
C CYS A 493 -5.45 6.26 8.40
N PRO A 494 -4.34 5.78 8.97
CA PRO A 494 -4.24 5.06 10.24
C PRO A 494 -4.67 5.88 11.44
N PHE A 495 -5.19 5.20 12.47
CA PHE A 495 -5.76 5.85 13.65
C PHE A 495 -4.69 6.66 14.41
N LEU A 496 -4.96 7.94 14.68
CA LEU A 496 -4.01 8.88 15.30
C LEU A 496 -3.41 8.33 16.61
N PRO A 497 -4.18 7.85 17.59
CA PRO A 497 -3.61 7.28 18.81
C PRO A 497 -2.63 6.13 18.57
N THR A 498 -2.87 5.29 17.55
CA THR A 498 -1.96 4.21 17.17
C THR A 498 -0.63 4.79 16.71
N ILE A 499 -0.64 5.74 15.78
CA ILE A 499 0.58 6.38 15.26
C ILE A 499 1.34 7.09 16.39
N VAL A 500 0.66 7.89 17.19
CA VAL A 500 1.29 8.65 18.29
C VAL A 500 1.89 7.70 19.32
N SER A 501 1.22 6.60 19.65
CA SER A 501 1.77 5.57 20.53
C SER A 501 3.05 4.95 19.96
N LEU A 502 3.10 4.71 18.64
CA LEU A 502 4.29 4.16 17.99
C LEU A 502 5.45 5.16 17.97
N LEU A 503 5.20 6.44 17.69
CA LEU A 503 6.21 7.51 17.77
C LEU A 503 6.77 7.63 19.20
N ARG A 504 5.88 7.69 20.20
CA ARG A 504 6.26 7.77 21.62
C ARG A 504 7.07 6.57 22.09
N SER A 505 6.74 5.37 21.62
CA SER A 505 7.50 4.15 21.96
C SER A 505 8.97 4.21 21.50
N ARG A 506 9.29 5.10 20.56
CA ARG A 506 10.63 5.36 20.03
C ARG A 506 11.27 6.62 20.60
N GLY A 507 10.65 7.25 21.60
CA GLY A 507 11.12 8.51 22.17
C GLY A 507 10.89 9.73 21.26
N LEU A 508 10.02 9.61 20.25
CA LEU A 508 9.58 10.72 19.39
C LEU A 508 8.22 11.26 19.87
N ALA A 509 7.80 12.41 19.34
CA ALA A 509 6.51 13.07 19.66
C ALA A 509 6.34 13.37 21.16
N PRO A 510 7.23 14.20 21.75
CA PRO A 510 7.12 14.60 23.16
C PRO A 510 5.79 15.33 23.39
N THR A 511 5.26 15.23 24.61
CA THR A 511 4.00 15.90 24.96
C THR A 511 4.15 17.40 25.15
N SER A 512 5.36 17.96 25.15
CA SER A 512 5.61 19.41 25.25
C SER A 512 5.10 20.18 24.03
N ASP A 513 5.07 19.53 22.87
CA ASP A 513 4.85 20.17 21.57
C ASP A 513 3.68 19.55 20.82
N ILE A 514 3.19 20.27 19.81
CA ILE A 514 2.18 19.73 18.90
C ILE A 514 2.90 18.87 17.85
N SER A 515 2.51 17.61 17.74
CA SER A 515 3.03 16.70 16.70
C SER A 515 2.14 16.69 15.46
N VAL A 516 2.66 17.17 14.33
CA VAL A 516 2.00 17.09 13.03
C VAL A 516 2.48 15.84 12.30
N VAL A 517 1.64 14.82 12.19
CA VAL A 517 1.98 13.60 11.45
C VAL A 517 1.45 13.68 10.03
N LEU A 518 2.36 13.91 9.08
CA LEU A 518 2.09 13.80 7.66
C LEU A 518 2.34 12.35 7.23
N TYR A 519 1.26 11.58 7.10
CA TYR A 519 1.33 10.17 6.75
C TYR A 519 1.47 10.02 5.23
N GLY A 520 2.65 9.59 4.77
CA GLY A 520 2.95 9.37 3.35
C GLY A 520 2.66 7.96 2.86
N GLY A 521 1.94 7.17 3.66
CA GLY A 521 1.62 5.79 3.37
C GLY A 521 0.82 5.61 2.09
N GLN A 522 0.66 4.36 1.68
CA GLN A 522 -0.12 4.04 0.49
C GLN A 522 -1.57 4.52 0.66
N THR A 523 -2.10 5.13 -0.39
CA THR A 523 -3.51 5.48 -0.50
C THR A 523 -4.30 4.19 -0.49
N THR A 524 -4.84 3.79 0.66
CA THR A 524 -5.67 2.59 0.69
C THR A 524 -7.13 2.98 0.64
N PRO A 525 -7.92 2.30 -0.21
CA PRO A 525 -9.36 2.39 -0.13
C PRO A 525 -9.81 1.70 1.15
N ALA A 526 -10.12 2.47 2.18
CA ALA A 526 -11.04 1.96 3.17
C ALA A 526 -12.31 1.52 2.42
N SER A 527 -12.76 0.30 2.70
CA SER A 527 -14.07 -0.20 2.31
C SER A 527 -15.13 0.80 2.76
N ARG A 528 -15.70 1.57 1.83
CA ARG A 528 -16.68 2.66 2.10
C ARG A 528 -16.31 3.45 3.37
N PRO A 529 -15.41 4.45 3.29
CA PRO A 529 -15.39 5.45 4.34
C PRO A 529 -16.82 6.00 4.40
N GLU A 530 -17.50 5.87 5.54
CA GLU A 530 -18.85 6.42 5.65
C GLU A 530 -18.79 7.91 5.29
N TRP A 531 -17.69 8.59 5.63
CA TRP A 531 -17.23 9.76 4.85
C TRP A 531 -15.69 9.92 4.88
N PRO A 532 -15.05 10.36 3.79
CA PRO A 532 -13.61 10.65 3.76
C PRO A 532 -13.32 12.00 4.45
N GLY A 533 -12.26 12.06 5.26
CA GLY A 533 -11.74 13.28 5.88
C GLY A 533 -10.22 13.24 5.89
N CYS A 534 -9.58 14.38 5.69
CA CYS A 534 -8.14 14.45 5.43
C CYS A 534 -7.26 14.70 6.63
N GLY A 535 -7.86 15.08 7.74
CA GLY A 535 -7.16 15.29 9.00
C GLY A 535 -7.96 14.78 10.17
N TYR A 536 -7.24 14.33 11.20
CA TYR A 536 -7.79 14.13 12.54
C TYR A 536 -6.85 14.78 13.53
N ALA A 537 -7.37 15.74 14.28
CA ALA A 537 -6.72 16.33 15.43
C ALA A 537 -7.19 15.69 16.73
N GLY A 538 -6.24 15.32 17.59
CA GLY A 538 -6.48 14.79 18.92
C GLY A 538 -5.90 15.72 19.98
N GLY A 539 -6.77 16.49 20.66
CA GLY A 539 -6.34 17.40 21.73
C GLY A 539 -5.69 16.69 22.93
N ARG A 540 -6.09 15.44 23.22
CA ARG A 540 -5.46 14.60 24.26
C ARG A 540 -4.09 14.09 23.82
N GLU A 541 -3.99 13.73 22.54
CA GLU A 541 -2.78 13.24 21.92
C GLU A 541 -1.76 14.37 21.70
N ARG A 542 -2.19 15.63 21.73
CA ARG A 542 -1.36 16.80 21.38
C ARG A 542 -0.80 16.69 19.96
N ALA A 543 -1.60 16.13 19.06
CA ALA A 543 -1.14 15.72 17.75
C ALA A 543 -2.27 15.74 16.74
N LEU A 544 -1.89 15.71 15.47
CA LEU A 544 -2.80 15.45 14.37
C LEU A 544 -2.16 14.49 13.37
N VAL A 545 -2.99 13.81 12.59
CA VAL A 545 -2.56 13.00 11.45
C VAL A 545 -3.25 13.50 10.19
N TYR A 546 -2.48 13.60 9.11
CA TYR A 546 -2.94 13.99 7.80
C TYR A 546 -2.34 13.07 6.72
N PRO A 547 -3.15 12.24 6.03
CA PRO A 547 -2.69 11.46 4.88
C PRO A 547 -2.36 12.35 3.67
N LEU A 548 -1.12 12.26 3.18
CA LEU A 548 -0.66 13.09 2.05
C LEU A 548 -1.16 12.56 0.71
N GLY A 549 -1.80 13.43 -0.09
CA GLY A 549 -2.16 13.13 -1.47
C GLY A 549 -3.05 11.89 -1.58
N GLN A 550 -4.00 11.73 -0.66
CA GLN A 550 -4.93 10.61 -0.67
C GLN A 550 -5.88 10.74 -1.85
N ILE A 551 -6.10 9.64 -2.54
CA ILE A 551 -7.01 9.57 -3.67
C ILE A 551 -7.95 8.41 -3.42
N SER A 552 -9.21 8.68 -3.71
CA SER A 552 -10.21 7.65 -3.82
C SER A 552 -9.78 6.73 -4.95
N VAL A 553 -9.20 5.55 -4.66
CA VAL A 553 -8.91 4.64 -5.77
C VAL A 553 -10.21 4.25 -6.44
N LEU A 554 -11.35 4.12 -5.77
CA LEU A 554 -12.64 3.82 -6.43
C LEU A 554 -13.04 4.84 -7.52
N THR A 555 -12.86 6.15 -7.29
CA THR A 555 -13.33 7.21 -8.20
C THR A 555 -12.22 7.90 -8.98
N GLY A 556 -10.96 7.77 -8.54
CA GLY A 556 -9.84 8.58 -9.00
C GLY A 556 -9.85 10.03 -8.53
N GLN A 557 -10.84 10.45 -7.74
CA GLN A 557 -10.88 11.81 -7.21
C GLN A 557 -9.87 11.96 -6.08
N GLN A 558 -9.17 13.09 -6.08
CA GLN A 558 -8.31 13.48 -4.96
C GLN A 558 -9.20 13.67 -3.73
N GLU A 559 -8.96 12.86 -2.70
CA GLU A 559 -9.62 12.96 -1.41
C GLU A 559 -8.89 13.97 -0.55
N CYS A 560 -7.55 13.89 -0.49
CA CYS A 560 -6.71 14.74 0.33
C CYS A 560 -5.56 15.37 -0.44
N MET A 561 -5.25 16.59 -0.04
CA MET A 561 -4.30 17.46 -0.73
C MET A 561 -2.89 16.90 -0.55
N GLY A 562 -2.14 16.83 -1.64
CA GLY A 562 -0.72 16.52 -1.59
C GLY A 562 0.13 17.77 -1.34
N PRO A 563 1.44 17.60 -1.12
CA PRO A 563 2.35 18.71 -0.83
C PRO A 563 2.60 19.65 -2.03
N GLU A 564 2.12 19.30 -3.22
CA GLU A 564 2.04 20.17 -4.39
C GLU A 564 0.90 21.20 -4.33
N SER A 565 -0.14 20.96 -3.51
CA SER A 565 -1.25 21.89 -3.30
C SER A 565 -0.85 22.96 -2.28
N VAL A 566 -0.37 24.10 -2.78
CA VAL A 566 0.15 25.21 -1.98
C VAL A 566 -0.84 26.37 -1.89
N ALA A 567 -0.94 26.98 -0.70
CA ALA A 567 -1.83 28.11 -0.49
C ALA A 567 -1.33 29.38 -1.19
N THR A 568 -2.25 30.21 -1.68
CA THR A 568 -1.95 31.55 -2.21
C THR A 568 -2.41 32.62 -1.22
N SER A 569 -1.70 33.74 -1.14
CA SER A 569 -2.03 34.83 -0.21
C SER A 569 -2.46 36.09 -0.97
N PRO A 570 -3.47 36.86 -0.50
CA PRO A 570 -4.26 36.65 0.72
C PRO A 570 -5.44 35.68 0.55
N GLN A 571 -5.77 35.30 -0.69
CA GLN A 571 -6.86 34.40 -1.00
C GLN A 571 -6.34 33.04 -1.46
N SER A 572 -6.89 31.97 -0.90
CA SER A 572 -6.52 30.60 -1.23
C SER A 572 -7.76 29.71 -1.24
N PHE A 573 -7.73 28.66 -2.06
CA PHE A 573 -8.59 27.50 -1.87
C PHE A 573 -7.97 26.55 -0.83
N ASN A 574 -8.72 25.52 -0.42
CA ASN A 574 -8.21 24.49 0.49
C ASN A 574 -6.96 23.82 -0.09
N ALA A 575 -5.86 23.91 0.66
CA ALA A 575 -4.52 23.48 0.27
C ALA A 575 -3.86 22.80 1.48
N LEU A 576 -2.83 21.98 1.29
CA LEU A 576 -2.24 21.18 2.39
C LEU A 576 -1.88 22.06 3.60
N GLY A 577 -1.22 23.19 3.38
CA GLY A 577 -0.84 24.11 4.46
C GLY A 577 -2.04 24.65 5.25
N LEU A 578 -3.17 24.90 4.58
CA LEU A 578 -4.40 25.34 5.27
C LEU A 578 -5.08 24.21 6.00
N SER A 579 -5.12 23.01 5.41
CA SER A 579 -5.67 21.84 6.09
C SER A 579 -4.87 21.48 7.34
N VAL A 580 -3.53 21.58 7.28
CA VAL A 580 -2.69 21.40 8.48
C VAL A 580 -2.96 22.47 9.53
N ILE A 581 -3.13 23.74 9.15
CA ILE A 581 -3.49 24.81 10.10
C ILE A 581 -4.87 24.57 10.71
N HIS A 582 -5.85 24.12 9.91
CA HIS A 582 -7.18 23.74 10.39
C HIS A 582 -7.09 22.68 11.49
N GLU A 583 -6.34 21.60 11.25
CA GLU A 583 -6.17 20.54 12.25
C GLU A 583 -5.38 21.04 13.47
N ILE A 584 -4.36 21.89 13.29
CA ILE A 584 -3.65 22.52 14.42
C ILE A 584 -4.64 23.35 15.25
N PHE A 585 -5.55 24.07 14.63
CA PHE A 585 -6.54 24.89 15.33
C PHE A 585 -7.48 24.01 16.18
N HIS A 586 -7.87 22.83 15.70
CA HIS A 586 -8.54 21.83 16.55
C HIS A 586 -7.69 21.40 17.76
N VAL A 587 -6.38 21.13 17.57
CA VAL A 587 -5.47 20.82 18.69
C VAL A 587 -5.40 21.98 19.71
N LEU A 588 -5.44 23.22 19.22
CA LEU A 588 -5.43 24.44 20.03
C LEU A 588 -6.78 24.75 20.70
N GLY A 589 -7.85 24.00 20.39
CA GLY A 589 -9.17 24.13 21.01
C GLY A 589 -10.19 24.95 20.23
N ALA A 590 -9.92 25.28 18.96
CA ALA A 590 -10.88 25.94 18.07
C ALA A 590 -12.17 25.11 17.90
N VAL A 591 -13.26 25.80 17.56
CA VAL A 591 -14.66 25.31 17.50
C VAL A 591 -15.29 25.04 18.86
N GLY A 592 -14.59 24.34 19.77
CA GLY A 592 -14.97 24.10 21.16
C GLY A 592 -16.44 24.39 21.54
N ALA A 593 -16.64 25.42 22.36
CA ALA A 593 -17.97 25.94 22.74
C ALA A 593 -18.38 27.18 21.92
N SER A 594 -17.81 27.35 20.72
CA SER A 594 -18.05 28.51 19.87
C SER A 594 -19.52 28.61 19.45
N PRO A 595 -20.10 29.83 19.35
CA PRO A 595 -21.51 30.00 19.00
C PRO A 595 -21.90 29.40 17.65
N GLY A 596 -21.00 29.42 16.66
CA GLY A 596 -21.19 28.85 15.33
C GLY A 596 -20.95 27.34 15.24
N SER A 597 -20.64 26.66 16.35
CA SER A 597 -20.31 25.24 16.36
C SER A 597 -21.49 24.36 15.94
N ASP A 598 -21.24 23.46 14.98
CA ASP A 598 -22.13 22.34 14.69
C ASP A 598 -21.98 21.28 15.78
N SER A 599 -22.70 21.43 16.90
CA SER A 599 -22.57 20.50 18.02
C SER A 599 -23.37 19.19 17.84
N ASN A 600 -24.31 19.13 16.89
CA ASN A 600 -25.25 18.00 16.74
C ASN A 600 -25.55 17.60 15.28
N GLY A 601 -24.90 18.21 14.29
CA GLY A 601 -25.10 17.94 12.87
C GLY A 601 -24.06 16.99 12.26
N SER A 602 -24.10 16.89 10.93
CA SER A 602 -23.21 16.01 10.16
C SER A 602 -21.75 16.49 10.10
N PHE A 603 -21.48 17.72 10.54
CA PHE A 603 -20.14 18.33 10.62
C PHE A 603 -19.72 18.56 12.08
N ALA A 604 -20.14 17.66 12.98
CA ALA A 604 -19.81 17.72 14.40
C ALA A 604 -18.33 18.06 14.64
N GLY A 605 -18.08 19.14 15.40
CA GLY A 605 -16.73 19.64 15.67
C GLY A 605 -16.23 20.71 14.70
N HIS A 606 -17.03 21.18 13.74
CA HIS A 606 -16.72 22.31 12.85
C HIS A 606 -17.66 23.51 13.07
N ILE A 607 -17.35 24.64 12.44
CA ILE A 607 -18.25 25.80 12.33
C ILE A 607 -19.28 25.58 11.21
N ALA A 608 -20.57 25.77 11.50
CA ALA A 608 -21.67 25.53 10.56
C ALA A 608 -22.24 26.79 9.89
N ASN A 609 -21.97 27.97 10.44
CA ASN A 609 -22.61 29.22 10.01
C ASN A 609 -22.02 29.79 8.69
N ASP A 610 -20.76 29.49 8.33
CA ASP A 610 -20.12 29.92 7.08
C ASP A 610 -19.29 28.78 6.43
N PRO A 611 -19.66 28.30 5.22
CA PRO A 611 -18.92 27.24 4.54
C PRO A 611 -17.53 27.66 4.04
N THR A 612 -17.23 28.96 3.98
CA THR A 612 -15.91 29.51 3.59
C THR A 612 -14.95 29.64 4.78
N ASP A 613 -15.44 29.47 6.00
CA ASP A 613 -14.62 29.49 7.21
C ASP A 613 -13.57 28.35 7.17
N LEU A 614 -12.33 28.69 7.56
CA LEU A 614 -11.25 27.74 7.77
C LEU A 614 -11.71 26.58 8.66
N MET A 615 -12.34 26.84 9.80
CA MET A 615 -12.84 25.81 10.72
C MET A 615 -14.25 25.30 10.38
N GLY A 616 -14.82 25.76 9.26
CA GLY A 616 -16.08 25.26 8.71
C GLY A 616 -15.84 24.28 7.55
N GLY A 617 -16.53 24.51 6.42
CA GLY A 617 -16.39 23.66 5.24
C GLY A 617 -15.14 23.92 4.39
N SER A 618 -14.42 25.03 4.61
CA SER A 618 -13.30 25.47 3.75
C SER A 618 -13.61 25.44 2.25
N VAL A 619 -14.86 25.75 1.86
CA VAL A 619 -15.35 25.69 0.48
C VAL A 619 -15.04 27.00 -0.24
N GLY A 620 -14.48 26.91 -1.44
CA GLY A 620 -14.14 28.09 -2.24
C GLY A 620 -12.94 28.84 -1.68
N VAL A 621 -13.00 30.17 -1.65
CA VAL A 621 -11.93 30.99 -1.07
C VAL A 621 -12.05 30.95 0.45
N VAL A 622 -11.06 30.31 1.08
CA VAL A 622 -11.02 30.10 2.53
C VAL A 622 -10.79 31.43 3.26
N ARG A 623 -11.49 31.62 4.37
CA ARG A 623 -11.46 32.83 5.21
C ARG A 623 -11.19 32.46 6.67
N LEU A 624 -10.45 33.30 7.36
CA LEU A 624 -10.14 33.13 8.78
C LEU A 624 -11.23 33.77 9.64
N ASP A 625 -12.05 32.94 10.31
CA ASP A 625 -13.12 33.33 11.25
C ASP A 625 -13.97 34.52 10.73
N PRO A 626 -14.83 34.30 9.72
CA PRO A 626 -15.68 35.34 9.14
C PRO A 626 -16.65 35.97 10.15
N GLY A 627 -16.21 37.07 10.77
CA GLY A 627 -16.99 37.74 11.82
C GLY A 627 -16.20 37.96 13.09
N ARG A 628 -15.12 37.18 13.28
CA ARG A 628 -14.28 37.18 14.48
C ARG A 628 -15.12 36.99 15.73
N ASP A 629 -15.92 35.94 15.74
CA ASP A 629 -16.88 35.65 16.81
C ASP A 629 -16.81 34.20 17.31
N ASP A 630 -16.05 33.34 16.63
CA ASP A 630 -15.99 31.91 16.91
C ASP A 630 -14.69 31.45 17.59
N TYR A 631 -13.51 31.72 17.03
CA TYR A 631 -12.26 31.13 17.53
C TYR A 631 -10.99 31.99 17.34
N TRP A 632 -11.07 33.13 16.65
CA TRP A 632 -9.92 33.95 16.30
C TRP A 632 -10.15 35.45 16.55
N GLY A 633 -9.42 35.99 17.53
CA GLY A 633 -9.30 37.45 17.71
C GLY A 633 -10.62 38.15 18.03
N HIS A 634 -11.56 37.42 18.63
CA HIS A 634 -12.89 37.90 19.02
C HIS A 634 -12.88 38.65 20.37
N GLY A 635 -11.80 38.53 21.16
CA GLY A 635 -11.61 39.28 22.41
C GLY A 635 -12.48 38.82 23.60
N ARG A 636 -13.19 37.69 23.46
CA ARG A 636 -14.00 37.10 24.53
C ARG A 636 -13.16 36.19 25.43
N SER A 637 -13.69 35.82 26.58
CA SER A 637 -13.02 34.96 27.59
C SER A 637 -13.78 33.67 27.90
N ASP A 638 -15.01 33.54 27.40
CA ASP A 638 -15.88 32.38 27.60
C ASP A 638 -15.68 31.28 26.54
N ILE A 639 -14.99 31.61 25.45
CA ILE A 639 -14.61 30.68 24.37
C ILE A 639 -13.11 30.83 24.05
N VAL A 640 -12.53 29.80 23.45
CA VAL A 640 -11.10 29.74 23.12
C VAL A 640 -10.76 30.73 22.01
N ASP A 641 -9.76 31.58 22.26
CA ASP A 641 -9.20 32.48 21.27
C ASP A 641 -7.82 31.96 20.81
N VAL A 642 -7.80 31.28 19.67
CA VAL A 642 -6.59 30.66 19.11
C VAL A 642 -5.50 31.69 18.85
N SER A 643 -5.86 32.95 18.56
CA SER A 643 -4.89 34.02 18.28
C SER A 643 -3.94 34.31 19.45
N LYS A 644 -4.32 33.90 20.66
CA LYS A 644 -3.54 34.01 21.91
C LYS A 644 -2.70 32.78 22.23
N SER A 645 -2.66 31.77 21.36
CA SER A 645 -1.91 30.54 21.62
C SER A 645 -0.40 30.79 21.72
N VAL A 646 0.25 30.14 22.71
CA VAL A 646 1.72 30.12 22.82
C VAL A 646 2.41 29.51 21.61
N PHE A 647 1.71 28.76 20.76
CA PHE A 647 2.25 28.16 19.54
C PHE A 647 2.21 29.09 18.31
N LEU A 648 1.77 30.34 18.47
CA LEU A 648 1.75 31.34 17.40
C LEU A 648 2.85 32.39 17.55
N SER A 649 3.31 32.90 16.41
CA SER A 649 4.30 33.98 16.30
C SER A 649 3.77 35.15 15.46
N PRO A 650 4.00 36.42 15.85
CA PRO A 650 4.61 36.84 17.11
C PRO A 650 3.73 36.48 18.31
N SER A 651 4.34 36.14 19.46
CA SER A 651 3.59 35.86 20.69
C SER A 651 2.96 37.13 21.25
N ASP A 652 1.76 37.02 21.82
CA ASP A 652 1.20 38.08 22.64
C ASP A 652 1.79 38.02 24.06
N PRO A 653 1.88 39.15 24.79
CA PRO A 653 2.35 39.18 26.17
C PRO A 653 1.57 38.26 27.13
N ASN A 654 0.31 37.97 26.78
CA ASN A 654 -0.60 37.11 27.55
C ASN A 654 -0.91 35.82 26.77
N SER A 655 0.05 35.29 26.02
CA SER A 655 -0.13 34.03 25.31
C SER A 655 -0.42 32.89 26.29
N VAL A 656 -1.33 31.99 25.93
CA VAL A 656 -1.79 30.89 26.79
C VAL A 656 -1.60 29.55 26.11
N PHE A 657 -1.37 28.51 26.94
CA PHE A 657 -1.46 27.14 26.47
C PHE A 657 -2.91 26.77 26.13
N PRO A 658 -3.13 25.78 25.24
CA PRO A 658 -4.46 25.24 24.98
C PRO A 658 -5.15 24.76 26.27
N PRO A 659 -6.50 24.78 26.33
CA PRO A 659 -7.23 24.31 27.50
C PRO A 659 -6.82 22.89 27.92
N GLY A 660 -6.55 22.72 29.22
CA GLY A 660 -6.16 21.42 29.79
C GLY A 660 -4.67 21.07 29.60
N TRP A 661 -3.87 21.96 29.03
CA TRP A 661 -2.42 21.83 28.99
C TRP A 661 -1.80 22.62 30.16
N SER A 662 -0.77 22.05 30.78
CA SER A 662 0.05 22.71 31.78
C SER A 662 1.45 22.93 31.22
N ASP A 663 2.07 24.03 31.63
CA ASP A 663 3.49 24.36 31.47
C ASP A 663 4.42 23.25 31.97
#